data_AF-A0A816RYM6-F1
#
_entry.id   AF-A0A816RYM6-F1
#
_cell.length_a   1.000
_cell.length_b   1.000
_cell.length_c   1.000
_cell.angle_alpha   90.00
_cell.angle_beta   90.00
_cell.angle_gamma   90.00
#
_symmetry.space_group_name_H-M   'P 1'
#
loop_
_entity.id
_entity.type
_entity.pdbx_description
1 polymer ?
#
loop_
_entity_poly.entity_id
_entity_poly.type
_entity_poly.pdbx_seq_one_letter_code
_entity_poly.pdbx_strand_id
1 'polypeptide(L)'
;MADDAAYQTPDSSNKTNGDKIYHDPKVSIPDNDTNKNENENISKTNIPNEVITNTDRLNPQLDSAMGTNFKKHLFMLRYAKSDDRLNLEWHFGDRKFVFGQTMLLASIGNNKLHMFSHELDLTRDNSAAMYGCTCLRDYCEDFFNECNKYVADSLKISTNKPNGIKQIIRMSGLVPINKQNFRLPNISTKNFTNVIMSEFTKHLRDVISSLAEDERNSFRDGMATLICIQLLSQTFKKSNPNPLELFLNASIQPERLEIIKRLLNFIKNIKGDRNIPESIWFELLVLDSSDNLIKTIPMEIVSFEVYLRCAAKVVPALAQHSDFINRLSPHFDDVITQNQFSIDLKNITFLLSFLRNQSSDDANPDLKTIRSIIDSSIPLRNKIKEYMSKLDVTINEFNSIRDIFILSIESSVLFHVNRKEFLLKLLTNDKNLRSVDFYIQWFLAFMTPDKNKPSMFDDDEFKELLKVWTTCVAHRPDLIVKIIKEINVLISAIGDHPCSSHFIEHMVDLCFQLKSIIEKIEQSVLLVQSPKFLNEFKLKYKTNVLNAYQNSLKELTNPINPLRLLMHIDVQTKYQNAFLRELIEMACEDIKIDDEEILQDLFYKPDSQSFTCFVLFHSSFRTVHIRQYIIDRLLTQSISWEDIGMRWDELLAWRNYTNQQRVVANKVWALIREVSSKQFEIDKLINTENDKMQEKLKIIEIIPSCLDIYCSNAPDKQDYKDLLQNIANSFTEKIVRTVAIPNEIDQFVPIAKRLHPYSKSTVWHLFRQQPLTLLPSATDTNVKETPDPITCHGLLTQADKTFDLFAAQLNDTCTNWKTLSVSSWIHLFPDKRYIDYDLGILEPLLDAVVTPILKQILDFWTGRENLMCLCQGIVSLLTYLKVPIDDETHLLFDSIEQLDKTKTGDDFYKVCENFSKNYSNKYLPQILNLIGRYKASDELITFLHSLAATDADNLLEAVNDWDETLISTKTVLDLVLIKTFLD
;
A
#
# COMPACT_ATOMS: atom_id res chain seq x y z
N MET A 1 -33.83 -41.49 -4.08
CA MET A 1 -34.84 -41.85 -3.08
C MET A 1 -35.38 -40.55 -2.50
N ALA A 2 -36.68 -40.50 -2.24
CA ALA A 2 -37.40 -39.41 -1.58
C ALA A 2 -36.90 -39.17 -0.13
N ASP A 3 -37.12 -38.04 0.55
CA ASP A 3 -37.49 -36.64 0.19
C ASP A 3 -37.03 -35.78 1.42
N ASP A 4 -37.43 -34.55 1.80
CA ASP A 4 -38.55 -33.64 1.50
C ASP A 4 -38.12 -32.17 1.84
N ALA A 5 -39.02 -31.18 1.67
CA ALA A 5 -38.69 -29.74 1.68
C ALA A 5 -39.49 -28.89 2.70
N ALA A 6 -39.00 -27.67 2.97
CA ALA A 6 -39.76 -26.60 3.61
C ALA A 6 -39.36 -25.22 3.05
N TYR A 7 -40.35 -24.40 2.71
CA TYR A 7 -40.22 -23.05 2.13
C TYR A 7 -40.92 -22.03 3.03
N GLN A 8 -40.41 -20.80 3.12
CA GLN A 8 -41.25 -19.64 3.46
C GLN A 8 -40.67 -18.31 2.99
N THR A 9 -41.51 -17.52 2.33
CA THR A 9 -41.32 -16.11 2.00
C THR A 9 -42.39 -15.28 2.72
N PRO A 10 -42.21 -13.95 2.82
CA PRO A 10 -43.33 -13.03 2.68
C PRO A 10 -43.10 -11.96 1.60
N ASP A 11 -44.16 -11.23 1.26
CA ASP A 11 -44.32 -10.54 -0.02
C ASP A 11 -44.16 -8.99 0.06
N SER A 12 -44.53 -8.34 -1.05
CA SER A 12 -44.20 -6.99 -1.48
C SER A 12 -45.32 -5.96 -1.30
N SER A 13 -44.95 -4.69 -1.10
CA SER A 13 -45.60 -3.44 -1.61
C SER A 13 -45.06 -2.21 -0.82
N ASN A 14 -44.68 -1.02 -1.32
CA ASN A 14 -44.69 -0.30 -2.61
C ASN A 14 -45.73 0.86 -2.70
N LYS A 15 -45.24 2.12 -2.54
CA LYS A 15 -45.90 3.45 -2.73
C LYS A 15 -46.91 3.87 -1.63
N THR A 16 -47.24 5.16 -1.40
CA THR A 16 -47.08 6.40 -2.23
C THR A 16 -46.85 7.68 -1.39
N ASN A 17 -46.55 8.81 -2.05
CA ASN A 17 -46.41 10.18 -1.50
C ASN A 17 -47.70 10.76 -0.87
N GLY A 18 -47.61 11.84 -0.07
CA GLY A 18 -48.76 12.70 0.25
C GLY A 18 -48.51 13.87 1.23
N ASP A 19 -48.63 15.11 0.76
CA ASP A 19 -48.38 16.38 1.47
C ASP A 19 -49.22 16.72 2.73
N LYS A 20 -48.54 17.35 3.71
CA LYS A 20 -48.86 18.59 4.46
C LYS A 20 -50.24 18.89 5.13
N ILE A 21 -50.11 19.53 6.31
CA ILE A 21 -50.71 20.83 6.73
C ILE A 21 -51.85 20.92 7.82
N TYR A 22 -51.49 21.61 8.92
CA TYR A 22 -52.25 22.41 9.92
C TYR A 22 -53.34 21.85 10.89
N HIS A 23 -53.27 22.41 12.12
CA HIS A 23 -54.32 22.76 13.10
C HIS A 23 -55.17 21.69 13.84
N ASP A 24 -54.76 21.38 15.09
CA ASP A 24 -55.36 21.84 16.38
C ASP A 24 -56.74 22.58 16.30
N PRO A 25 -57.74 22.46 17.24
CA PRO A 25 -57.52 22.18 18.69
C PRO A 25 -58.66 21.50 19.52
N LYS A 26 -58.46 21.46 20.86
CA LYS A 26 -59.43 21.57 21.99
C LYS A 26 -60.34 20.41 22.49
N VAL A 27 -60.08 20.00 23.74
CA VAL A 27 -60.94 20.05 24.97
C VAL A 27 -62.32 19.34 25.03
N SER A 28 -62.41 18.37 25.97
CA SER A 28 -63.48 18.16 27.00
C SER A 28 -62.91 17.23 28.11
N ILE A 29 -63.14 17.34 29.44
CA ILE A 29 -64.37 17.52 30.26
C ILE A 29 -65.27 16.26 30.15
N PRO A 30 -65.88 15.66 31.22
CA PRO A 30 -66.31 16.18 32.57
C PRO A 30 -65.69 15.44 33.81
N ASP A 31 -66.13 15.53 35.10
CA ASP A 31 -67.28 16.18 35.79
C ASP A 31 -67.07 16.47 37.32
N ASN A 32 -67.80 17.46 37.88
CA ASN A 32 -68.47 17.64 39.22
C ASN A 32 -67.88 17.07 40.56
N ASP A 33 -68.03 17.68 41.77
CA ASP A 33 -68.39 19.04 42.30
C ASP A 33 -67.71 19.17 43.74
N THR A 34 -68.08 19.83 44.86
CA THR A 34 -69.31 20.47 45.40
C THR A 34 -69.05 21.58 46.46
N ASN A 35 -69.67 22.75 46.26
CA ASN A 35 -70.16 23.79 47.20
C ASN A 35 -69.65 24.00 48.67
N LYS A 36 -69.32 25.29 48.96
CA LYS A 36 -69.74 26.18 50.10
C LYS A 36 -69.05 26.21 51.49
N ASN A 37 -68.67 27.45 51.88
CA ASN A 37 -69.00 28.27 53.10
C ASN A 37 -68.94 27.64 54.53
N GLU A 38 -68.62 28.35 55.63
CA GLU A 38 -68.49 29.80 55.93
C GLU A 38 -67.72 30.10 57.26
N ASN A 39 -67.23 31.35 57.42
CA ASN A 39 -67.13 32.17 58.66
C ASN A 39 -66.20 31.90 59.90
N GLU A 40 -65.72 33.04 60.43
CA GLU A 40 -65.53 33.48 61.85
C GLU A 40 -64.34 33.12 62.81
N ASN A 41 -63.50 34.15 63.06
CA ASN A 41 -63.24 34.89 64.33
C ASN A 41 -62.38 34.39 65.55
N ILE A 42 -61.48 35.32 66.00
CA ILE A 42 -61.05 35.70 67.39
C ILE A 42 -60.05 34.86 68.23
N SER A 43 -58.85 35.43 68.52
CA SER A 43 -58.16 35.64 69.84
C SER A 43 -56.67 36.03 69.60
N LYS A 44 -56.01 37.02 70.25
CA LYS A 44 -55.64 37.32 71.68
C LYS A 44 -54.67 36.28 72.29
N THR A 45 -53.60 36.59 73.06
CA THR A 45 -52.87 37.81 73.54
C THR A 45 -51.48 37.35 74.07
N ASN A 46 -50.44 38.18 74.31
CA ASN A 46 -50.17 38.92 75.57
C ASN A 46 -48.81 39.68 75.59
N ILE A 47 -48.58 40.50 76.63
CA ILE A 47 -47.35 41.27 76.96
C ILE A 47 -46.46 40.48 77.97
N PRO A 48 -45.24 40.93 78.35
CA PRO A 48 -45.12 41.60 79.66
C PRO A 48 -44.02 42.70 79.82
N ASN A 49 -44.07 43.39 80.96
CA ASN A 49 -43.01 44.23 81.56
C ASN A 49 -42.32 43.44 82.74
N GLU A 50 -41.34 43.90 83.52
CA GLU A 50 -40.63 45.20 83.65
C GLU A 50 -39.11 44.95 83.93
N VAL A 51 -38.34 45.35 84.97
CA VAL A 51 -38.46 46.19 86.18
C VAL A 51 -37.06 46.67 86.66
N ILE A 52 -37.00 47.81 87.39
CA ILE A 52 -36.05 48.29 88.46
C ILE A 52 -34.75 47.45 88.72
N THR A 53 -33.51 47.98 88.80
CA THR A 53 -32.89 48.98 89.74
C THR A 53 -31.91 49.96 89.05
N ASN A 54 -31.71 51.22 89.47
CA ASN A 54 -31.11 51.76 90.73
C ASN A 54 -29.64 51.30 90.98
N THR A 55 -28.67 52.12 91.44
CA THR A 55 -28.72 53.48 92.04
C THR A 55 -27.32 54.15 92.07
N ASP A 56 -27.26 55.50 92.14
CA ASP A 56 -26.33 56.35 92.94
C ASP A 56 -24.78 56.30 92.70
N ARG A 57 -23.95 57.34 93.00
CA ARG A 57 -24.17 58.70 93.57
C ARG A 57 -22.96 59.65 93.27
N LEU A 58 -23.24 60.97 93.27
CA LEU A 58 -22.41 62.14 93.71
C LEU A 58 -20.97 62.33 93.12
N ASN A 59 -20.49 63.51 92.64
CA ASN A 59 -20.66 64.93 93.03
C ASN A 59 -19.99 65.25 94.40
N PRO A 60 -19.52 66.47 94.76
CA PRO A 60 -19.60 67.76 94.04
C PRO A 60 -18.31 68.65 94.06
N GLN A 61 -18.39 69.85 93.45
CA GLN A 61 -17.97 71.20 93.93
C GLN A 61 -16.59 71.45 94.61
N LEU A 62 -16.00 72.66 94.62
CA LEU A 62 -16.04 73.91 93.80
C LEU A 62 -14.80 74.76 94.23
N ASP A 63 -14.71 76.03 93.79
CA ASP A 63 -13.80 77.10 94.31
C ASP A 63 -12.27 76.93 94.07
N SER A 64 -11.45 77.99 93.99
CA SER A 64 -11.70 79.45 93.87
C SER A 64 -10.53 80.11 93.09
N ALA A 65 -10.57 81.44 92.88
CA ALA A 65 -9.63 82.14 91.99
C ALA A 65 -8.65 83.09 92.72
N MET A 66 -7.36 83.08 92.33
CA MET A 66 -6.42 84.23 92.30
C MET A 66 -5.14 83.85 91.53
N GLY A 67 -4.42 84.86 90.98
CA GLY A 67 -3.05 84.70 90.45
C GLY A 67 -2.87 85.09 88.97
N THR A 68 -2.12 86.16 88.69
CA THR A 68 -1.89 86.69 87.33
C THR A 68 -0.44 86.49 86.84
N ASN A 69 -0.28 86.61 85.51
CA ASN A 69 0.95 86.50 84.70
C ASN A 69 1.33 85.05 84.35
N PHE A 70 1.79 84.73 83.13
CA PHE A 70 2.42 85.58 82.10
C PHE A 70 1.72 85.52 80.71
N LYS A 71 2.04 86.44 79.79
CA LYS A 71 1.37 86.62 78.48
C LYS A 71 2.14 86.03 77.28
N LYS A 72 1.40 85.87 76.17
CA LYS A 72 1.81 85.68 74.74
C LYS A 72 2.09 84.24 74.28
N HIS A 73 1.11 83.60 73.64
CA HIS A 73 0.94 83.53 72.18
C HIS A 73 -0.37 82.78 71.89
N LEU A 74 -1.34 83.41 71.21
CA LEU A 74 -2.63 82.80 70.89
C LEU A 74 -2.99 83.10 69.43
N PHE A 75 -3.42 82.09 68.68
CA PHE A 75 -4.02 82.28 67.36
C PHE A 75 -5.40 82.93 67.51
N MET A 76 -5.76 83.83 66.59
CA MET A 76 -7.13 84.32 66.43
C MET A 76 -7.62 84.07 65.01
N LEU A 77 -8.72 83.32 64.89
CA LEU A 77 -9.60 83.40 63.74
C LEU A 77 -10.37 84.73 63.81
N ARG A 78 -10.39 85.48 62.71
CA ARG A 78 -11.31 86.62 62.52
C ARG A 78 -12.18 86.35 61.31
N TYR A 79 -13.49 86.25 61.53
CA TYR A 79 -14.46 86.48 60.47
C TYR A 79 -14.55 87.99 60.21
N ALA A 80 -14.40 88.38 58.95
CA ALA A 80 -14.77 89.70 58.44
C ALA A 80 -15.85 89.49 57.37
N LYS A 81 -16.88 90.34 57.37
CA LYS A 81 -18.05 90.19 56.48
C LYS A 81 -18.27 91.47 55.68
N SER A 82 -17.99 91.39 54.39
CA SER A 82 -18.37 92.38 53.37
C SER A 82 -18.43 91.67 52.01
N ASP A 83 -19.59 91.74 51.37
CA ASP A 83 -19.85 91.47 49.95
C ASP A 83 -19.40 90.10 49.37
N ASP A 84 -20.17 89.07 49.71
CA ASP A 84 -20.46 87.85 48.92
C ASP A 84 -19.32 87.11 48.19
N ARG A 85 -18.10 87.12 48.75
CA ARG A 85 -17.08 86.09 48.46
C ARG A 85 -16.44 85.55 49.75
N LEU A 86 -16.45 84.22 49.89
CA LEU A 86 -15.76 83.49 50.96
C LEU A 86 -14.26 83.36 50.64
N ASN A 87 -13.42 84.12 51.34
CA ASN A 87 -11.97 83.94 51.37
C ASN A 87 -11.55 83.29 52.69
N LEU A 88 -10.71 82.25 52.64
CA LEU A 88 -10.07 81.65 53.81
C LEU A 88 -8.63 82.16 53.94
N GLU A 89 -8.37 82.93 55.00
CA GLU A 89 -7.03 83.41 55.32
C GLU A 89 -6.34 82.45 56.30
N TRP A 90 -5.13 82.02 55.96
CA TRP A 90 -4.29 81.15 56.79
C TRP A 90 -2.95 81.83 57.09
N HIS A 91 -2.47 81.70 58.33
CA HIS A 91 -1.22 82.29 58.79
C HIS A 91 -0.22 81.20 59.19
N PHE A 92 0.98 81.24 58.61
CA PHE A 92 2.11 80.37 58.94
C PHE A 92 3.29 81.25 59.37
N GLY A 93 3.39 81.47 60.68
CA GLY A 93 4.28 82.50 61.25
C GLY A 93 3.94 83.88 60.70
N ASP A 94 4.96 84.68 60.40
CA ASP A 94 4.83 86.05 59.87
C ASP A 94 4.35 86.11 58.40
N ARG A 95 3.98 84.98 57.78
CA ARG A 95 3.49 84.92 56.38
C ARG A 95 1.99 84.66 56.33
N LYS A 96 1.30 85.49 55.54
CA LYS A 96 -0.14 85.43 55.27
C LYS A 96 -0.39 84.74 53.92
N PHE A 97 -1.26 83.75 53.91
CA PHE A 97 -1.81 83.13 52.71
C PHE A 97 -3.30 83.49 52.60
N VAL A 98 -3.70 84.00 51.43
CA VAL A 98 -5.10 84.28 51.10
C VAL A 98 -5.50 83.33 49.98
N PHE A 99 -6.28 82.30 50.28
CA PHE A 99 -6.92 81.49 49.26
C PHE A 99 -8.27 82.11 48.91
N GLY A 100 -8.27 82.91 47.84
CA GLY A 100 -9.46 83.37 47.13
C GLY A 100 -9.47 82.80 45.72
N GLN A 101 -10.67 82.54 45.18
CA GLN A 101 -10.79 82.28 43.74
C GLN A 101 -10.37 83.51 42.94
N THR A 102 -9.66 83.29 41.84
CA THR A 102 -8.98 84.30 41.00
C THR A 102 -7.72 84.92 41.64
N MET A 103 -6.56 84.29 41.40
CA MET A 103 -5.29 85.01 41.36
C MET A 103 -4.49 84.65 40.09
N LEU A 104 -5.02 85.12 38.95
CA LEU A 104 -4.19 85.38 37.77
C LEU A 104 -3.34 86.65 38.05
N LEU A 105 -2.20 86.79 37.35
CA LEU A 105 -1.34 87.98 37.33
C LEU A 105 -0.61 88.36 38.65
N ALA A 106 0.60 87.83 38.82
CA ALA A 106 1.61 88.40 39.72
C ALA A 106 3.09 88.16 39.29
N SER A 107 3.40 88.00 37.99
CA SER A 107 4.81 87.85 37.53
C SER A 107 5.10 88.13 36.02
N ILE A 108 4.59 89.23 35.46
CA ILE A 108 5.22 89.88 34.27
C ILE A 108 5.16 91.40 34.50
N GLY A 109 6.27 92.10 34.24
CA GLY A 109 6.37 93.55 34.48
C GLY A 109 5.91 94.43 33.31
N ASN A 110 5.48 95.65 33.65
CA ASN A 110 5.40 96.85 32.81
C ASN A 110 4.86 96.70 31.36
N ASN A 111 3.57 97.03 31.15
CA ASN A 111 3.21 98.35 30.59
C ASN A 111 1.69 98.60 30.40
N LYS A 112 1.28 99.85 30.70
CA LYS A 112 0.10 100.61 30.22
C LYS A 112 -1.34 100.13 30.52
N LEU A 113 -2.19 101.13 30.79
CA LEU A 113 -3.64 101.06 30.98
C LEU A 113 -4.39 101.02 29.64
N HIS A 114 -5.64 100.52 29.68
CA HIS A 114 -6.90 101.11 29.16
C HIS A 114 -7.89 100.01 28.68
N MET A 115 -9.23 100.12 28.76
CA MET A 115 -10.15 100.88 29.65
C MET A 115 -11.61 100.47 29.31
N PHE A 116 -12.54 100.44 30.29
CA PHE A 116 -14.01 100.27 30.10
C PHE A 116 -14.49 98.97 29.38
N SER A 117 -15.78 98.62 29.31
CA SER A 117 -16.83 98.49 30.36
C SER A 117 -18.14 97.94 29.75
N HIS A 118 -18.84 97.04 30.44
CA HIS A 118 -20.23 97.25 30.95
C HIS A 118 -20.81 95.96 31.52
N GLU A 119 -21.86 96.10 32.33
CA GLU A 119 -22.71 95.01 32.79
C GLU A 119 -23.60 94.45 31.66
N LEU A 120 -24.01 93.19 31.81
CA LEU A 120 -25.41 92.81 31.59
C LEU A 120 -25.76 91.61 32.50
N ASP A 121 -27.04 91.47 32.81
CA ASP A 121 -27.51 90.86 34.06
C ASP A 121 -28.49 89.70 33.79
N LEU A 122 -28.53 88.72 34.71
CA LEU A 122 -29.50 87.60 34.78
C LEU A 122 -29.45 86.60 33.58
N THR A 123 -29.84 85.31 33.67
CA THR A 123 -30.54 84.51 34.71
C THR A 123 -30.07 83.03 34.68
N ARG A 124 -30.68 82.16 35.50
CA ARG A 124 -30.69 80.66 35.41
C ARG A 124 -30.77 80.15 33.95
N ASP A 125 -30.26 78.98 33.57
CA ASP A 125 -30.18 77.71 34.32
C ASP A 125 -29.00 76.79 33.90
N ASN A 126 -28.97 75.55 34.40
CA ASN A 126 -27.87 74.59 34.27
C ASN A 126 -27.81 73.87 32.92
N SER A 127 -26.73 74.07 32.14
CA SER A 127 -25.87 72.99 31.60
C SER A 127 -24.81 73.48 30.59
N ALA A 128 -23.74 72.69 30.44
CA ALA A 128 -22.78 72.63 29.31
C ALA A 128 -22.12 73.92 28.77
N ALA A 129 -20.85 74.17 29.15
CA ALA A 129 -19.80 74.72 28.25
C ALA A 129 -18.39 74.72 28.90
N MET A 130 -17.84 73.56 29.30
CA MET A 130 -16.46 73.51 29.86
C MET A 130 -15.40 73.53 28.73
N TYR A 131 -15.15 74.71 28.15
CA TYR A 131 -14.13 74.90 27.12
C TYR A 131 -12.79 75.38 27.68
N GLY A 132 -11.76 74.55 27.52
CA GLY A 132 -10.39 74.99 27.24
C GLY A 132 -9.64 75.84 28.28
N CYS A 133 -9.27 75.25 29.42
CA CYS A 133 -8.08 75.70 30.17
C CYS A 133 -7.18 74.49 30.43
N THR A 134 -6.00 74.44 29.79
CA THR A 134 -4.93 73.45 30.09
C THR A 134 -4.31 73.64 31.49
N CYS A 135 -4.79 74.66 32.20
CA CYS A 135 -4.31 75.28 33.43
C CYS A 135 -4.53 74.45 34.70
N LEU A 136 -5.48 73.50 34.68
CA LEU A 136 -5.85 72.68 35.84
C LEU A 136 -4.92 71.48 36.08
N ARG A 137 -4.11 71.10 35.08
CA ARG A 137 -3.17 70.00 35.19
C ARG A 137 -2.01 70.34 36.13
N ASP A 138 -1.36 71.47 35.85
CA ASP A 138 -0.15 71.89 36.55
C ASP A 138 -0.46 72.16 38.04
N TYR A 139 -1.67 72.66 38.33
CA TYR A 139 -2.17 72.92 39.69
C TYR A 139 -2.07 71.71 40.65
N CYS A 140 -2.27 70.48 40.18
CA CYS A 140 -2.11 69.29 41.03
C CYS A 140 -0.64 68.96 41.29
N GLU A 141 0.20 69.05 40.26
CA GLU A 141 1.64 68.77 40.39
C GLU A 141 2.32 69.85 41.26
N ASP A 142 1.95 71.12 41.07
CA ASP A 142 2.45 72.27 41.84
C ASP A 142 1.96 72.29 43.29
N PHE A 143 0.72 71.88 43.57
CA PHE A 143 0.25 71.70 44.95
C PHE A 143 1.15 70.72 45.72
N PHE A 144 1.42 69.54 45.17
CA PHE A 144 2.29 68.56 45.83
C PHE A 144 3.77 68.97 45.83
N ASN A 145 4.24 69.73 44.83
CA ASN A 145 5.57 70.34 44.82
C ASN A 145 5.75 71.36 45.96
N GLU A 146 4.79 72.27 46.18
CA GLU A 146 4.85 73.22 47.29
C GLU A 146 4.71 72.52 48.63
N CYS A 147 3.73 71.63 48.79
CA CYS A 147 3.56 70.88 50.04
C CYS A 147 4.83 70.09 50.41
N ASN A 148 5.54 69.48 49.44
CA ASN A 148 6.84 68.84 49.68
C ASN A 148 7.89 69.75 50.36
N LYS A 149 7.94 71.05 50.02
CA LYS A 149 8.87 72.00 50.66
C LYS A 149 8.54 72.19 52.14
N TYR A 150 7.26 72.28 52.48
CA TYR A 150 6.80 72.52 53.85
C TYR A 150 6.75 71.26 54.72
N VAL A 151 6.59 70.06 54.12
CA VAL A 151 6.61 68.78 54.82
C VAL A 151 7.94 68.54 55.54
N ALA A 152 9.06 68.86 54.89
CA ALA A 152 10.39 68.65 55.45
C ALA A 152 10.62 69.41 56.77
N ASP A 153 10.00 70.58 56.95
CA ASP A 153 10.14 71.37 58.19
C ASP A 153 9.01 71.09 59.19
N SER A 154 7.78 70.87 58.71
CA SER A 154 6.63 70.50 59.55
C SER A 154 6.87 69.19 60.31
N LEU A 155 7.64 68.25 59.74
CA LEU A 155 7.98 66.98 60.37
C LEU A 155 9.23 67.02 61.27
N LYS A 156 10.01 68.11 61.27
CA LYS A 156 11.19 68.27 62.14
C LYS A 156 10.83 68.76 63.55
N ILE A 157 9.75 69.55 63.68
CA ILE A 157 9.32 70.12 64.97
C ILE A 157 8.69 69.00 65.82
N SER A 158 9.48 68.45 66.75
CA SER A 158 9.20 67.16 67.40
C SER A 158 7.95 67.12 68.27
N THR A 159 7.50 68.26 68.82
CA THR A 159 6.47 68.31 69.86
C THR A 159 5.02 68.33 69.36
N ASN A 160 4.77 68.47 68.04
CA ASN A 160 3.40 68.58 67.52
C ASN A 160 3.17 67.87 66.18
N LYS A 161 3.97 66.82 65.87
CA LYS A 161 3.88 66.08 64.60
C LYS A 161 2.46 65.58 64.25
N PRO A 162 1.65 65.02 65.18
CA PRO A 162 0.32 64.51 64.83
C PRO A 162 -0.62 65.59 64.26
N ASN A 163 -0.62 66.80 64.82
CA ASN A 163 -1.42 67.90 64.26
C ASN A 163 -0.89 68.36 62.89
N GLY A 164 0.43 68.39 62.69
CA GLY A 164 1.01 68.68 61.37
C GLY A 164 0.54 67.68 60.31
N ILE A 165 0.67 66.38 60.61
CA ILE A 165 0.21 65.28 59.74
C ILE A 165 -1.30 65.38 59.49
N LYS A 166 -2.11 65.62 60.54
CA LYS A 166 -3.56 65.82 60.44
C LYS A 166 -3.94 66.93 59.45
N GLN A 167 -3.31 68.10 59.55
CA GLN A 167 -3.61 69.21 58.63
C GLN A 167 -3.13 68.92 57.20
N ILE A 168 -1.96 68.30 57.01
CA ILE A 168 -1.45 67.95 55.66
C ILE A 168 -2.37 66.93 54.96
N ILE A 169 -2.91 65.96 55.71
CA ILE A 169 -3.94 65.04 55.20
C ILE A 169 -5.19 65.83 54.80
N ARG A 170 -5.75 66.66 55.70
CA ARG A 170 -6.93 67.48 55.38
C ARG A 170 -6.75 68.37 54.15
N MET A 171 -5.59 69.00 54.00
CA MET A 171 -5.24 69.81 52.82
C MET A 171 -5.21 68.96 51.54
N SER A 172 -4.72 67.73 51.60
CA SER A 172 -4.77 66.78 50.48
C SER A 172 -6.20 66.43 50.07
N GLY A 173 -7.17 66.56 50.98
CA GLY A 173 -8.61 66.36 50.71
C GLY A 173 -9.28 67.51 49.97
N LEU A 174 -8.61 68.67 49.88
CA LEU A 174 -9.08 69.84 49.13
C LEU A 174 -8.67 69.80 47.64
N VAL A 175 -7.91 68.78 47.22
CA VAL A 175 -7.43 68.62 45.83
C VAL A 175 -8.50 67.92 44.98
N PRO A 176 -9.10 68.58 43.96
CA PRO A 176 -10.17 68.00 43.17
C PRO A 176 -9.64 67.00 42.12
N ILE A 177 -9.48 65.74 42.52
CA ILE A 177 -9.04 64.65 41.64
C ILE A 177 -10.18 64.21 40.70
N ASN A 178 -9.93 64.29 39.40
CA ASN A 178 -10.82 63.79 38.34
C ASN A 178 -10.02 63.29 37.13
N LYS A 179 -10.69 62.60 36.20
CA LYS A 179 -10.12 62.03 34.96
C LYS A 179 -9.42 63.03 34.02
N GLN A 180 -9.70 64.33 34.10
CA GLN A 180 -9.04 65.36 33.27
C GLN A 180 -7.76 65.90 33.92
N ASN A 181 -7.77 66.05 35.25
CA ASN A 181 -6.71 66.72 36.01
C ASN A 181 -5.65 65.74 36.56
N PHE A 182 -5.95 64.44 36.63
CA PHE A 182 -5.08 63.44 37.25
C PHE A 182 -4.55 62.41 36.23
N ARG A 183 -3.27 62.54 35.86
CA ARG A 183 -2.48 61.47 35.23
C ARG A 183 -1.62 60.76 36.28
N LEU A 184 -0.94 59.67 35.89
CA LEU A 184 -0.03 58.91 36.77
C LEU A 184 0.85 59.85 37.62
N PRO A 185 0.88 59.71 38.95
CA PRO A 185 1.46 60.71 39.84
C PRO A 185 2.97 60.85 39.56
N ASN A 186 3.41 62.10 39.39
CA ASN A 186 4.81 62.41 39.16
C ASN A 186 5.69 62.00 40.38
N ILE A 187 7.01 61.98 40.20
CA ILE A 187 7.95 61.54 41.24
C ILE A 187 7.81 62.37 42.53
N SER A 188 7.49 63.67 42.44
CA SER A 188 7.28 64.56 43.58
C SER A 188 6.01 64.19 44.38
N THR A 189 4.89 64.01 43.68
CA THR A 189 3.57 63.60 44.22
C THR A 189 3.64 62.21 44.86
N LYS A 190 4.38 61.29 44.24
CA LYS A 190 4.68 59.97 44.79
C LYS A 190 5.53 60.06 46.07
N ASN A 191 6.60 60.85 46.06
CA ASN A 191 7.48 61.01 47.21
C ASN A 191 6.76 61.67 48.40
N PHE A 192 5.99 62.74 48.14
CA PHE A 192 5.12 63.40 49.12
C PHE A 192 4.21 62.39 49.82
N THR A 193 3.47 61.62 49.03
CA THR A 193 2.48 60.66 49.52
C THR A 193 3.15 59.57 50.35
N ASN A 194 4.29 59.02 49.90
CA ASN A 194 5.02 58.01 50.66
C ASN A 194 5.55 58.55 52.01
N VAL A 195 6.02 59.80 52.06
CA VAL A 195 6.48 60.43 53.32
C VAL A 195 5.31 60.64 54.27
N ILE A 196 4.20 61.22 53.81
CA ILE A 196 3.03 61.49 54.65
C ILE A 196 2.37 60.20 55.13
N MET A 197 2.19 59.19 54.27
CA MET A 197 1.62 57.91 54.66
C MET A 197 2.54 57.14 55.61
N SER A 198 3.87 57.27 55.49
CA SER A 198 4.83 56.69 56.45
C SER A 198 4.72 57.33 57.84
N GLU A 199 4.75 58.66 57.93
CA GLU A 199 4.65 59.35 59.23
C GLU A 199 3.24 59.23 59.84
N PHE A 200 2.18 59.24 59.03
CA PHE A 200 0.82 58.94 59.47
C PHE A 200 0.69 57.55 60.06
N THR A 201 1.28 56.53 59.43
CA THR A 201 1.26 55.16 59.97
C THR A 201 1.97 55.07 61.33
N LYS A 202 3.05 55.84 61.55
CA LYS A 202 3.74 55.92 62.85
C LYS A 202 2.93 56.63 63.94
N HIS A 203 2.17 57.67 63.57
CA HIS A 203 1.41 58.53 64.49
C HIS A 203 -0.11 58.29 64.46
N LEU A 204 -0.57 57.18 63.88
CA LEU A 204 -1.97 56.94 63.53
C LEU A 204 -2.94 57.16 64.70
N ARG A 205 -2.62 56.61 65.88
CA ARG A 205 -3.46 56.76 67.08
C ARG A 205 -3.58 58.22 67.52
N ASP A 206 -2.48 58.97 67.46
CA ASP A 206 -2.40 60.36 67.91
C ASP A 206 -3.12 61.30 66.92
N VAL A 207 -3.04 60.99 65.62
CA VAL A 207 -3.75 61.73 64.56
C VAL A 207 -5.26 61.48 64.64
N ILE A 208 -5.71 60.23 64.80
CA ILE A 208 -7.14 59.91 64.87
C ILE A 208 -7.77 60.42 66.17
N SER A 209 -7.10 60.25 67.32
CA SER A 209 -7.62 60.72 68.63
C SER A 209 -7.64 62.25 68.78
N SER A 210 -6.97 63.00 67.90
CA SER A 210 -6.97 64.46 67.89
C SER A 210 -7.83 65.10 66.79
N LEU A 211 -8.62 64.32 66.03
CA LEU A 211 -9.59 64.84 65.07
C LEU A 211 -10.83 65.40 65.78
N ALA A 212 -11.15 66.68 65.52
CA ALA A 212 -12.46 67.23 65.85
C ALA A 212 -13.50 66.88 64.76
N GLU A 213 -14.79 66.94 65.10
CA GLU A 213 -15.88 66.41 64.26
C GLU A 213 -16.00 67.12 62.91
N ASP A 214 -15.78 68.44 62.89
CA ASP A 214 -15.73 69.28 61.69
C ASP A 214 -14.52 68.98 60.80
N GLU A 215 -13.42 68.47 61.39
CA GLU A 215 -12.22 68.11 60.65
C GLU A 215 -12.36 66.78 59.89
N ARG A 216 -13.16 65.83 60.42
CA ARG A 216 -13.24 64.45 59.91
C ARG A 216 -13.53 64.37 58.42
N ASN A 217 -14.46 65.16 57.88
CA ASN A 217 -14.79 65.12 56.44
C ASN A 217 -13.56 65.42 55.57
N SER A 218 -12.94 66.59 55.77
CA SER A 218 -11.71 66.95 55.04
C SER A 218 -10.57 65.95 55.25
N PHE A 219 -10.47 65.33 56.43
CA PHE A 219 -9.50 64.26 56.70
C PHE A 219 -9.81 62.98 55.91
N ARG A 220 -11.08 62.58 55.79
CA ARG A 220 -11.51 61.41 55.02
C ARG A 220 -11.24 61.56 53.54
N ASP A 221 -11.55 62.74 52.98
CA ASP A 221 -11.21 63.09 51.59
C ASP A 221 -9.69 63.07 51.38
N GLY A 222 -8.93 63.59 52.36
CA GLY A 222 -7.48 63.57 52.36
C GLY A 222 -6.85 62.19 52.35
N MET A 223 -7.33 61.31 53.24
CA MET A 223 -6.89 59.92 53.28
C MET A 223 -7.25 59.17 52.00
N ALA A 224 -8.46 59.38 51.47
CA ALA A 224 -8.87 58.79 50.19
C ALA A 224 -8.00 59.30 49.03
N THR A 225 -7.70 60.60 48.95
CA THR A 225 -6.77 61.17 47.97
C THR A 225 -5.37 60.55 48.07
N LEU A 226 -4.77 60.54 49.26
CA LEU A 226 -3.41 60.03 49.47
C LEU A 226 -3.30 58.54 49.18
N ILE A 227 -4.26 57.73 49.62
CA ILE A 227 -4.27 56.29 49.31
C ILE A 227 -4.48 56.07 47.80
N CYS A 228 -5.36 56.83 47.14
CA CYS A 228 -5.56 56.73 45.69
C CYS A 228 -4.26 57.04 44.92
N ILE A 229 -3.56 58.12 45.29
CA ILE A 229 -2.23 58.46 44.74
C ILE A 229 -1.24 57.33 44.99
N GLN A 230 -1.19 56.78 46.21
CA GLN A 230 -0.23 55.73 46.57
C GLN A 230 -0.46 54.46 45.72
N LEU A 231 -1.71 54.01 45.60
CA LEU A 231 -2.13 52.89 44.76
C LEU A 231 -1.77 53.11 43.28
N LEU A 232 -2.08 54.29 42.71
CA LEU A 232 -1.74 54.68 41.33
C LEU A 232 -0.24 54.85 41.09
N SER A 233 0.56 54.99 42.16
CA SER A 233 2.02 55.14 42.07
C SER A 233 2.79 53.81 42.13
N GLN A 234 2.13 52.70 42.50
CA GLN A 234 2.79 51.41 42.72
C GLN A 234 3.03 50.66 41.40
N THR A 235 4.26 50.70 40.91
CA THR A 235 4.81 49.61 40.10
C THR A 235 4.96 48.38 41.00
N PHE A 236 4.21 47.31 40.72
CA PHE A 236 4.10 46.13 41.59
C PHE A 236 5.40 45.32 41.70
N LYS A 237 6.29 45.74 42.61
CA LYS A 237 7.46 45.01 43.09
C LYS A 237 7.26 44.69 44.58
N LYS A 238 7.63 43.47 45.00
CA LYS A 238 7.33 42.83 46.29
C LYS A 238 7.80 43.54 47.59
N SER A 239 8.36 44.76 47.52
CA SER A 239 9.12 45.38 48.62
C SER A 239 8.45 46.56 49.32
N ASN A 240 7.27 46.99 48.87
CA ASN A 240 6.53 48.09 49.51
C ASN A 240 5.31 47.52 50.27
N PRO A 241 5.00 48.01 51.49
CA PRO A 241 3.78 47.63 52.19
C PRO A 241 2.54 48.05 51.38
N ASN A 242 1.47 47.27 51.48
CA ASN A 242 0.21 47.58 50.83
C ASN A 242 -0.49 48.71 51.60
N PRO A 243 -0.84 49.85 50.99
CA PRO A 243 -1.49 50.96 51.69
C PRO A 243 -2.85 50.59 52.28
N LEU A 244 -3.43 49.45 51.89
CA LEU A 244 -4.68 48.92 52.45
C LEU A 244 -4.48 48.20 53.79
N GLU A 245 -3.25 47.80 54.16
CA GLU A 245 -2.90 47.28 55.50
C GLU A 245 -3.25 48.29 56.60
N LEU A 246 -3.22 49.59 56.29
CA LEU A 246 -3.64 50.68 57.16
C LEU A 246 -5.06 50.46 57.73
N PHE A 247 -5.99 49.96 56.90
CA PHE A 247 -7.38 49.69 57.29
C PHE A 247 -7.56 48.45 58.19
N LEU A 248 -6.50 47.69 58.42
CA LEU A 248 -6.47 46.60 59.40
C LEU A 248 -6.14 47.10 60.82
N ASN A 249 -5.60 48.32 60.96
CA ASN A 249 -5.27 48.88 62.26
C ASN A 249 -6.52 49.34 63.01
N ALA A 250 -6.75 48.81 64.22
CA ALA A 250 -7.88 49.17 65.07
C ALA A 250 -8.06 50.69 65.29
N SER A 251 -6.96 51.46 65.25
CA SER A 251 -6.97 52.91 65.47
C SER A 251 -7.68 53.71 64.37
N ILE A 252 -7.82 53.18 63.14
CA ILE A 252 -8.51 53.87 62.03
C ILE A 252 -9.98 53.44 61.86
N GLN A 253 -10.44 52.43 62.61
CA GLN A 253 -11.80 51.86 62.47
C GLN A 253 -12.95 52.89 62.49
N PRO A 254 -12.94 53.96 63.32
CA PRO A 254 -14.00 54.98 63.29
C PRO A 254 -14.14 55.73 61.95
N GLU A 255 -13.05 55.85 61.19
CA GLU A 255 -13.01 56.57 59.91
C GLU A 255 -13.00 55.65 58.70
N ARG A 256 -12.58 54.39 58.88
CA ARG A 256 -12.31 53.38 57.85
C ARG A 256 -13.37 53.35 56.75
N LEU A 257 -14.62 53.09 57.10
CA LEU A 257 -15.70 52.87 56.13
C LEU A 257 -15.91 54.09 55.23
N GLU A 258 -15.85 55.29 55.80
CA GLU A 258 -16.13 56.52 55.07
C GLU A 258 -14.94 56.95 54.20
N ILE A 259 -13.70 56.69 54.64
CA ILE A 259 -12.50 56.81 53.79
C ILE A 259 -12.61 55.86 52.58
N ILE A 260 -13.01 54.60 52.80
CA ILE A 260 -13.10 53.60 51.72
C ILE A 260 -14.19 53.96 50.72
N LYS A 261 -15.36 54.42 51.15
CA LYS A 261 -16.43 54.89 50.25
C LYS A 261 -15.96 56.04 49.35
N ARG A 262 -15.24 57.01 49.92
CA ARG A 262 -14.67 58.15 49.17
C ARG A 262 -13.58 57.70 48.20
N LEU A 263 -12.73 56.77 48.64
CA LEU A 263 -11.69 56.15 47.81
C LEU A 263 -12.28 55.35 46.64
N LEU A 264 -13.30 54.51 46.87
CA LEU A 264 -14.05 53.80 45.83
C LEU A 264 -14.73 54.78 44.85
N ASN A 265 -15.31 55.87 45.35
CA ASN A 265 -15.90 56.91 44.52
C ASN A 265 -14.86 57.65 43.65
N PHE A 266 -13.73 58.07 44.23
CA PHE A 266 -12.62 58.67 43.47
C PHE A 266 -12.09 57.72 42.39
N ILE A 267 -11.80 56.46 42.74
CA ILE A 267 -11.33 55.43 41.81
C ILE A 267 -12.37 55.19 40.68
N LYS A 268 -13.67 55.18 40.98
CA LYS A 268 -14.75 55.12 39.98
C LYS A 268 -14.75 56.33 39.04
N ASN A 269 -14.47 57.53 39.55
CA ASN A 269 -14.42 58.77 38.75
C ASN A 269 -13.11 58.93 37.95
N ILE A 270 -12.05 58.19 38.29
CA ILE A 270 -10.75 58.16 37.59
C ILE A 270 -10.73 57.10 36.46
N LYS A 271 -11.70 56.18 36.40
CA LYS A 271 -11.76 54.90 35.63
C LYS A 271 -11.66 54.97 34.09
N GLY A 272 -11.05 56.01 33.52
CA GLY A 272 -10.75 56.15 32.09
C GLY A 272 -9.46 55.51 31.61
N ASP A 273 -8.44 55.39 32.46
CA ASP A 273 -7.13 54.80 32.12
C ASP A 273 -6.78 53.62 33.05
N ARG A 274 -6.25 52.55 32.46
CA ARG A 274 -6.29 51.18 33.02
C ARG A 274 -5.13 50.84 33.98
N ASN A 275 -4.84 51.71 34.95
CA ASN A 275 -3.60 51.61 35.77
C ASN A 275 -3.78 51.19 37.25
N ILE A 276 -5.00 50.86 37.71
CA ILE A 276 -5.20 50.25 39.04
C ILE A 276 -5.43 48.75 38.82
N PRO A 277 -4.48 47.85 39.18
CA PRO A 277 -4.65 46.43 39.01
C PRO A 277 -5.80 45.90 39.86
N GLU A 278 -6.51 44.93 39.30
CA GLU A 278 -7.84 44.49 39.76
C GLU A 278 -7.85 44.05 41.24
N SER A 279 -6.77 43.45 41.76
CA SER A 279 -6.68 43.05 43.16
C SER A 279 -6.93 44.19 44.16
N ILE A 280 -6.48 45.42 43.86
CA ILE A 280 -6.74 46.60 44.70
C ILE A 280 -8.25 46.88 44.80
N TRP A 281 -8.99 46.77 43.69
CA TRP A 281 -10.44 46.98 43.69
C TRP A 281 -11.14 45.98 44.60
N PHE A 282 -10.75 44.69 44.54
CA PHE A 282 -11.37 43.66 45.38
C PHE A 282 -10.99 43.80 46.86
N GLU A 283 -9.74 44.14 47.18
CA GLU A 283 -9.32 44.43 48.57
C GLU A 283 -10.09 45.63 49.15
N LEU A 284 -10.31 46.70 48.37
CA LEU A 284 -11.13 47.84 48.80
C LEU A 284 -12.60 47.50 49.01
N LEU A 285 -13.18 46.67 48.14
CA LEU A 285 -14.58 46.21 48.30
C LEU A 285 -14.75 45.34 49.54
N VAL A 286 -13.78 44.45 49.84
CA VAL A 286 -13.78 43.62 51.07
C VAL A 286 -13.71 44.49 52.32
N LEU A 287 -12.99 45.61 52.27
CA LEU A 287 -12.82 46.49 53.42
C LEU A 287 -14.03 47.40 53.71
N ASP A 288 -14.92 47.65 52.74
CA ASP A 288 -16.15 48.44 52.87
C ASP A 288 -17.29 47.64 53.52
N SER A 289 -17.85 46.62 52.85
CA SER A 289 -18.80 45.68 53.45
C SER A 289 -19.08 44.46 52.56
N SER A 290 -19.41 43.33 53.17
CA SER A 290 -19.86 42.11 52.47
C SER A 290 -21.17 42.32 51.68
N ASP A 291 -22.08 43.14 52.19
CA ASP A 291 -23.33 43.52 51.51
C ASP A 291 -23.10 44.36 50.24
N ASN A 292 -22.15 45.31 50.27
CA ASN A 292 -21.80 46.07 49.07
C ASN A 292 -20.96 45.25 48.09
N LEU A 293 -20.19 44.26 48.55
CA LEU A 293 -19.34 43.47 47.68
C LEU A 293 -20.15 42.74 46.59
N ILE A 294 -21.25 42.08 46.94
CA ILE A 294 -22.14 41.41 45.96
C ILE A 294 -22.80 42.41 45.00
N LYS A 295 -23.10 43.63 45.46
CA LYS A 295 -23.71 44.71 44.65
C LYS A 295 -22.71 45.47 43.77
N THR A 296 -21.40 45.35 44.04
CA THR A 296 -20.37 46.24 43.49
C THR A 296 -19.15 45.50 42.92
N ILE A 297 -19.18 44.15 42.84
CA ILE A 297 -18.40 43.42 41.83
C ILE A 297 -18.74 44.05 40.47
N PRO A 298 -17.77 44.61 39.72
CA PRO A 298 -18.10 45.36 38.52
C PRO A 298 -18.64 44.46 37.41
N MET A 299 -19.96 44.52 37.16
CA MET A 299 -20.58 43.90 35.97
C MET A 299 -20.04 44.51 34.66
N GLU A 300 -19.51 45.73 34.73
CA GLU A 300 -18.80 46.38 33.63
C GLU A 300 -17.32 45.95 33.56
N ILE A 301 -17.04 44.99 32.67
CA ILE A 301 -15.72 44.55 32.21
C ILE A 301 -14.90 43.82 33.30
N VAL A 302 -15.27 42.56 33.54
CA VAL A 302 -14.45 41.55 34.22
C VAL A 302 -14.49 40.28 33.35
N SER A 303 -13.36 39.61 33.12
CA SER A 303 -13.37 38.32 32.41
C SER A 303 -13.74 37.18 33.34
N PHE A 304 -14.27 36.06 32.80
CA PHE A 304 -14.62 34.89 33.61
C PHE A 304 -13.42 34.37 34.45
N GLU A 305 -12.23 34.39 33.85
CA GLU A 305 -10.95 34.08 34.49
C GLU A 305 -10.66 34.99 35.70
N VAL A 306 -10.93 36.30 35.60
CA VAL A 306 -10.76 37.24 36.72
C VAL A 306 -11.86 37.06 37.76
N TYR A 307 -13.13 36.92 37.37
CA TYR A 307 -14.24 36.68 38.31
C TYR A 307 -13.96 35.48 39.23
N LEU A 308 -13.56 34.35 38.65
CA LEU A 308 -13.25 33.12 39.39
C LEU A 308 -12.03 33.29 40.31
N ARG A 309 -10.96 33.95 39.85
CA ARG A 309 -9.79 34.27 40.70
C ARG A 309 -10.12 35.24 41.83
N CYS A 310 -11.10 36.13 41.65
CA CYS A 310 -11.51 37.06 42.66
C CYS A 310 -12.44 36.42 43.69
N ALA A 311 -13.38 35.56 43.27
CA ALA A 311 -14.10 34.67 44.19
C ALA A 311 -13.10 33.85 45.04
N ALA A 312 -12.07 33.25 44.41
CA ALA A 312 -11.03 32.47 45.07
C ALA A 312 -10.26 33.22 46.18
N LYS A 313 -10.14 34.55 46.07
CA LYS A 313 -9.49 35.41 47.09
C LYS A 313 -10.48 35.96 48.12
N VAL A 314 -11.73 36.16 47.73
CA VAL A 314 -12.77 36.79 48.55
C VAL A 314 -13.39 35.79 49.53
N VAL A 315 -13.65 34.54 49.13
CA VAL A 315 -14.31 33.57 50.02
C VAL A 315 -13.49 33.27 51.28
N PRO A 316 -12.16 33.05 51.24
CA PRO A 316 -11.37 32.89 52.47
C PRO A 316 -11.42 34.12 53.41
N ALA A 317 -11.58 35.32 52.86
CA ALA A 317 -11.72 36.56 53.64
C ALA A 317 -13.14 36.75 54.21
N LEU A 318 -14.16 36.09 53.65
CA LEU A 318 -15.57 36.22 54.02
C LEU A 318 -16.21 34.91 54.51
N ALA A 319 -15.44 33.85 54.72
CA ALA A 319 -15.93 32.53 55.17
C ALA A 319 -16.67 32.58 56.51
N GLN A 320 -16.38 33.58 57.34
CA GLN A 320 -17.07 33.85 58.61
C GLN A 320 -18.48 34.45 58.43
N HIS A 321 -18.89 34.77 57.20
CA HIS A 321 -20.22 35.31 56.86
C HIS A 321 -21.02 34.30 56.03
N SER A 322 -21.79 33.44 56.70
CA SER A 322 -22.70 32.47 56.06
C SER A 322 -23.63 33.11 55.02
N ASP A 323 -24.17 34.30 55.31
CA ASP A 323 -25.02 35.06 54.39
C ASP A 323 -24.32 35.46 53.08
N PHE A 324 -22.99 35.65 53.09
CA PHE A 324 -22.24 35.93 51.87
C PHE A 324 -22.17 34.66 51.00
N ILE A 325 -21.85 33.51 51.59
CA ILE A 325 -21.80 32.21 50.89
C ILE A 325 -23.18 31.87 50.30
N ASN A 326 -24.24 32.03 51.11
CA ASN A 326 -25.63 31.75 50.71
C ASN A 326 -26.12 32.64 49.55
N ARG A 327 -25.58 33.86 49.40
CA ARG A 327 -25.91 34.77 48.29
C ARG A 327 -24.95 34.67 47.10
N LEU A 328 -23.72 34.20 47.31
CA LEU A 328 -22.72 34.05 46.24
C LEU A 328 -23.13 33.02 45.19
N SER A 329 -23.81 31.94 45.58
CA SER A 329 -24.34 30.94 44.64
C SER A 329 -25.44 31.51 43.72
N PRO A 330 -26.55 32.10 44.24
CA PRO A 330 -27.50 32.83 43.41
C PRO A 330 -26.87 33.92 42.53
N HIS A 331 -25.91 34.70 43.06
CA HIS A 331 -25.23 35.74 42.28
C HIS A 331 -24.40 35.18 41.12
N PHE A 332 -23.71 34.05 41.32
CA PHE A 332 -22.99 33.37 40.25
C PHE A 332 -23.96 32.87 39.16
N ASP A 333 -25.06 32.25 39.57
CA ASP A 333 -26.12 31.77 38.67
C ASP A 333 -26.79 32.91 37.90
N ASP A 334 -27.04 34.07 38.52
CA ASP A 334 -27.54 35.29 37.87
C ASP A 334 -26.55 35.83 36.83
N VAL A 335 -25.28 36.01 37.19
CA VAL A 335 -24.24 36.56 36.31
C VAL A 335 -24.01 35.66 35.10
N ILE A 336 -24.02 34.34 35.30
CA ILE A 336 -24.03 33.35 34.20
C ILE A 336 -25.30 33.49 33.36
N THR A 337 -26.48 33.54 33.97
CA THR A 337 -27.78 33.61 33.28
C THR A 337 -27.90 34.86 32.41
N GLN A 338 -27.37 35.99 32.85
CA GLN A 338 -27.41 37.28 32.15
C GLN A 338 -26.42 37.42 30.96
N ASN A 339 -25.67 36.37 30.59
CA ASN A 339 -24.66 36.41 29.50
C ASN A 339 -23.53 37.42 29.74
N GLN A 340 -23.19 37.75 31.00
CA GLN A 340 -22.13 38.73 31.30
C GLN A 340 -20.72 38.24 30.90
N PHE A 341 -20.55 36.92 30.67
CA PHE A 341 -19.32 36.31 30.20
C PHE A 341 -19.56 35.49 28.93
N SER A 342 -18.57 35.43 28.03
CA SER A 342 -18.54 34.40 26.98
C SER A 342 -18.26 33.04 27.60
N ILE A 343 -19.10 32.05 27.28
CA ILE A 343 -18.69 30.65 27.41
C ILE A 343 -18.03 30.26 26.10
N ASP A 344 -16.75 29.92 26.17
CA ASP A 344 -15.90 29.53 25.07
C ASP A 344 -14.88 28.49 25.52
N LEU A 345 -14.23 27.79 24.58
CA LEU A 345 -13.24 26.74 24.88
C LEU A 345 -12.14 27.21 25.83
N LYS A 346 -11.67 28.47 25.72
CA LYS A 346 -10.62 29.00 26.59
C LYS A 346 -11.14 29.14 28.03
N ASN A 347 -12.34 29.71 28.19
CA ASN A 347 -12.98 29.92 29.49
C ASN A 347 -13.40 28.61 30.16
N ILE A 348 -13.83 27.59 29.41
CA ILE A 348 -14.10 26.24 29.94
C ILE A 348 -12.78 25.55 30.35
N THR A 349 -11.73 25.62 29.52
CA THR A 349 -10.41 25.05 29.86
C THR A 349 -9.85 25.72 31.12
N PHE A 350 -9.93 27.05 31.21
CA PHE A 350 -9.52 27.78 32.40
C PHE A 350 -10.28 27.30 33.64
N LEU A 351 -11.62 27.26 33.57
CA LEU A 351 -12.48 26.83 34.67
C LEU A 351 -12.11 25.44 35.21
N LEU A 352 -11.95 24.46 34.32
CA LEU A 352 -11.62 23.09 34.73
C LEU A 352 -10.18 22.99 35.26
N SER A 353 -9.22 23.73 34.66
CA SER A 353 -7.85 23.83 35.21
C SER A 353 -7.82 24.51 36.58
N PHE A 354 -8.69 25.49 36.82
CA PHE A 354 -8.84 26.15 38.12
C PHE A 354 -9.40 25.18 39.15
N LEU A 355 -10.49 24.45 38.85
CA LEU A 355 -11.04 23.45 39.79
C LEU A 355 -10.04 22.34 40.13
N ARG A 356 -9.24 21.90 39.14
CA ARG A 356 -8.21 20.87 39.33
C ARG A 356 -7.00 21.36 40.11
N ASN A 357 -6.49 22.56 39.84
CA ASN A 357 -5.33 23.10 40.55
C ASN A 357 -5.62 23.43 42.04
N GLN A 358 -6.90 23.45 42.45
CA GLN A 358 -7.31 23.57 43.85
C GLN A 358 -7.60 22.20 44.51
N SER A 359 -7.27 21.06 43.88
CA SER A 359 -7.48 19.72 44.46
C SER A 359 -6.28 19.19 45.27
N SER A 360 -5.09 19.77 45.11
CA SER A 360 -3.88 19.35 45.85
C SER A 360 -3.78 19.93 47.26
N ASP A 361 -4.36 21.11 47.51
CA ASP A 361 -4.29 21.81 48.78
C ASP A 361 -5.49 21.46 49.68
N ASP A 362 -5.44 20.26 50.26
CA ASP A 362 -6.48 19.74 51.17
C ASP A 362 -6.66 20.62 52.44
N ALA A 363 -5.70 21.52 52.69
CA ALA A 363 -5.59 22.43 53.82
C ALA A 363 -6.53 23.66 53.81
N ASN A 364 -7.21 23.96 52.70
CA ASN A 364 -8.07 25.15 52.60
C ASN A 364 -9.57 24.78 52.39
N PRO A 365 -10.42 24.85 53.45
CA PRO A 365 -11.84 24.54 53.33
C PRO A 365 -12.63 25.56 52.50
N ASP A 366 -12.18 26.81 52.43
CA ASP A 366 -12.91 27.91 51.79
C ASP A 366 -12.90 27.80 50.26
N LEU A 367 -11.86 27.17 49.70
CA LEU A 367 -11.79 26.82 48.28
C LEU A 367 -12.71 25.64 47.91
N LYS A 368 -12.99 24.73 48.85
CA LYS A 368 -13.99 23.66 48.66
C LYS A 368 -15.40 24.23 48.55
N THR A 369 -15.70 25.34 49.22
CA THR A 369 -16.95 26.09 49.06
C THR A 369 -17.14 26.63 47.64
N ILE A 370 -16.10 27.24 47.04
CA ILE A 370 -16.17 27.73 45.65
C ILE A 370 -16.32 26.58 44.66
N ARG A 371 -15.55 25.50 44.83
CA ARG A 371 -15.71 24.29 44.03
C ARG A 371 -17.14 23.78 44.11
N SER A 372 -17.73 23.70 45.31
CA SER A 372 -19.13 23.31 45.51
C SER A 372 -20.13 24.25 44.80
N ILE A 373 -19.94 25.56 44.83
CA ILE A 373 -20.81 26.51 44.10
C ILE A 373 -20.73 26.30 42.59
N ILE A 374 -19.53 26.13 42.04
CA ILE A 374 -19.30 25.91 40.61
C ILE A 374 -19.81 24.53 40.16
N ASP A 375 -19.53 23.48 40.95
CA ASP A 375 -20.01 22.11 40.73
C ASP A 375 -21.51 21.93 41.06
N SER A 376 -22.19 22.91 41.67
CA SER A 376 -23.66 22.88 41.87
C SER A 376 -24.44 23.69 40.83
N SER A 377 -23.88 24.80 40.33
CA SER A 377 -24.52 25.70 39.36
C SER A 377 -25.20 24.99 38.18
N ILE A 378 -26.53 25.10 38.10
CA ILE A 378 -27.34 24.56 37.01
C ILE A 378 -27.27 25.47 35.76
N PRO A 379 -27.35 26.81 35.86
CA PRO A 379 -27.17 27.70 34.72
C PRO A 379 -25.82 27.55 34.02
N LEU A 380 -24.72 27.35 34.77
CA LEU A 380 -23.39 27.12 34.19
C LEU A 380 -23.39 25.83 33.35
N ARG A 381 -23.85 24.72 33.93
CA ARG A 381 -23.97 23.44 33.21
C ARG A 381 -24.84 23.55 31.97
N ASN A 382 -25.98 24.25 32.07
CA ASN A 382 -26.90 24.42 30.96
C ASN A 382 -26.30 25.26 29.84
N LYS A 383 -25.58 26.34 30.14
CA LYS A 383 -24.92 27.17 29.11
C LYS A 383 -23.68 26.50 28.51
N ILE A 384 -22.92 25.72 29.28
CA ILE A 384 -21.85 24.88 28.73
C ILE A 384 -22.44 23.80 27.83
N LYS A 385 -23.56 23.15 28.21
CA LYS A 385 -24.30 22.24 27.34
C LYS A 385 -24.77 22.92 26.06
N GLU A 386 -25.37 24.10 26.17
CA GLU A 386 -25.83 24.86 25.00
C GLU A 386 -24.68 25.21 24.06
N TYR A 387 -23.57 25.74 24.59
CA TYR A 387 -22.36 26.07 23.84
C TYR A 387 -21.78 24.83 23.14
N MET A 388 -21.50 23.75 23.89
CA MET A 388 -20.96 22.50 23.33
C MET A 388 -21.94 21.87 22.31
N SER A 389 -23.26 22.04 22.48
CA SER A 389 -24.24 21.56 21.49
C SER A 389 -24.25 22.35 20.17
N LYS A 390 -23.78 23.61 20.19
CA LYS A 390 -23.76 24.56 19.05
C LYS A 390 -22.37 24.76 18.43
N LEU A 391 -21.32 24.28 19.07
CA LEU A 391 -19.94 24.42 18.63
C LEU A 391 -19.69 23.63 17.33
N ASP A 392 -19.42 24.33 16.23
CA ASP A 392 -18.70 23.73 15.10
C ASP A 392 -17.20 23.80 15.39
N VAL A 393 -16.48 22.72 15.06
CA VAL A 393 -15.13 22.48 15.57
C VAL A 393 -14.14 22.37 14.43
N THR A 394 -13.09 23.20 14.51
CA THR A 394 -11.92 23.11 13.65
C THR A 394 -10.89 22.12 14.20
N ILE A 395 -10.03 21.60 13.32
CA ILE A 395 -8.98 20.63 13.67
C ILE A 395 -8.07 21.14 14.81
N ASN A 396 -7.82 22.46 14.86
CA ASN A 396 -6.96 23.10 15.85
C ASN A 396 -7.52 23.03 17.28
N GLU A 397 -8.84 22.87 17.43
CA GLU A 397 -9.54 22.93 18.72
C GLU A 397 -9.68 21.55 19.38
N PHE A 398 -9.38 20.45 18.67
CA PHE A 398 -9.49 19.08 19.19
C PHE A 398 -8.67 18.86 20.47
N ASN A 399 -7.44 19.39 20.54
CA ASN A 399 -6.62 19.27 21.74
C ASN A 399 -7.25 20.00 22.93
N SER A 400 -7.82 21.19 22.72
CA SER A 400 -8.53 21.92 23.79
C SER A 400 -9.79 21.19 24.25
N ILE A 401 -10.55 20.59 23.34
CA ILE A 401 -11.75 19.79 23.65
C ILE A 401 -11.38 18.50 24.40
N ARG A 402 -10.30 17.82 23.99
CA ARG A 402 -9.76 16.66 24.70
C ARG A 402 -9.35 17.05 26.13
N ASP A 403 -8.58 18.12 26.26
CA ASP A 403 -8.07 18.56 27.56
C ASP A 403 -9.23 19.03 28.46
N ILE A 404 -10.29 19.66 27.92
CA ILE A 404 -11.56 19.91 28.62
C ILE A 404 -12.19 18.61 29.14
N PHE A 405 -12.39 17.59 28.29
CA PHE A 405 -13.02 16.34 28.73
C PHE A 405 -12.18 15.55 29.74
N ILE A 406 -10.86 15.59 29.60
CA ILE A 406 -9.91 15.01 30.56
C ILE A 406 -9.95 15.73 31.91
N LEU A 407 -9.87 17.07 31.92
CA LEU A 407 -9.93 17.86 33.16
C LEU A 407 -11.32 17.74 33.84
N SER A 408 -12.37 17.44 33.09
CA SER A 408 -13.72 17.23 33.64
C SER A 408 -13.92 15.91 34.38
N ILE A 409 -12.98 14.95 34.32
CA ILE A 409 -13.11 13.67 35.05
C ILE A 409 -13.21 13.91 36.57
N GLU A 410 -12.63 15.01 37.06
CA GLU A 410 -12.68 15.42 38.48
C GLU A 410 -13.78 16.46 38.78
N SER A 411 -14.66 16.85 37.83
CA SER A 411 -15.67 17.90 38.02
C SER A 411 -17.00 17.66 37.31
N SER A 412 -18.08 17.94 38.03
CA SER A 412 -19.46 17.86 37.55
C SER A 412 -19.90 19.05 36.67
N VAL A 413 -19.02 20.00 36.36
CA VAL A 413 -19.28 21.13 35.44
C VAL A 413 -19.69 20.66 34.04
N LEU A 414 -19.21 19.50 33.57
CA LEU A 414 -19.65 18.89 32.31
C LEU A 414 -20.74 17.83 32.47
N PHE A 415 -21.37 17.68 33.65
CA PHE A 415 -22.35 16.61 33.91
C PHE A 415 -23.57 16.60 32.97
N HIS A 416 -23.93 17.76 32.38
CA HIS A 416 -25.00 17.84 31.37
C HIS A 416 -24.50 17.75 29.91
N VAL A 417 -23.18 17.66 29.70
CA VAL A 417 -22.55 17.40 28.40
C VAL A 417 -22.27 15.91 28.26
N ASN A 418 -23.13 15.21 27.51
CA ASN A 418 -22.88 13.82 27.14
C ASN A 418 -21.64 13.77 26.20
N ARG A 419 -20.49 13.41 26.77
CA ARG A 419 -19.17 13.46 26.10
C ARG A 419 -19.15 12.58 24.84
N LYS A 420 -19.71 11.37 24.96
CA LYS A 420 -19.86 10.40 23.87
C LYS A 420 -20.79 10.94 22.76
N GLU A 421 -21.97 11.43 23.11
CA GLU A 421 -22.92 12.02 22.14
C GLU A 421 -22.36 13.26 21.41
N PHE A 422 -21.64 14.15 22.11
CA PHE A 422 -20.96 15.28 21.50
C PHE A 422 -19.92 14.81 20.46
N LEU A 423 -19.10 13.82 20.81
CA LEU A 423 -18.06 13.29 19.92
C LEU A 423 -18.65 12.51 18.73
N LEU A 424 -19.73 11.75 18.95
CA LEU A 424 -20.51 11.11 17.89
C LEU A 424 -21.14 12.13 16.94
N LYS A 425 -21.72 13.21 17.46
CA LYS A 425 -22.23 14.34 16.66
C LYS A 425 -21.11 14.98 15.83
N LEU A 426 -19.94 15.18 16.43
CA LEU A 426 -18.78 15.78 15.77
C LEU A 426 -18.23 14.92 14.62
N LEU A 427 -18.30 13.59 14.73
CA LEU A 427 -17.99 12.66 13.62
C LEU A 427 -19.07 12.61 12.54
N THR A 428 -20.33 12.88 12.88
CA THR A 428 -21.48 12.66 11.99
C THR A 428 -22.02 13.91 11.33
N ASN A 429 -21.68 15.11 11.82
CA ASN A 429 -21.93 16.39 11.15
C ASN A 429 -21.06 16.56 9.89
N ASP A 430 -21.70 16.82 8.75
CA ASP A 430 -21.07 17.15 7.46
C ASP A 430 -20.03 16.14 6.95
N LYS A 431 -20.35 14.84 7.04
CA LYS A 431 -19.51 13.70 6.58
C LYS A 431 -18.90 13.89 5.19
N ASN A 432 -19.59 14.59 4.29
CA ASN A 432 -19.13 14.82 2.91
C ASN A 432 -18.04 15.90 2.79
N LEU A 433 -17.85 16.76 3.79
CA LEU A 433 -16.91 17.89 3.77
C LEU A 433 -15.65 17.66 4.62
N ARG A 434 -15.64 16.69 5.54
CA ARG A 434 -14.48 16.42 6.41
C ARG A 434 -13.30 15.83 5.61
N SER A 435 -12.07 16.24 5.95
CA SER A 435 -10.82 15.80 5.31
C SER A 435 -10.22 14.56 5.98
N VAL A 436 -9.16 13.99 5.41
CA VAL A 436 -8.35 12.94 6.08
C VAL A 436 -7.76 13.46 7.38
N ASP A 437 -7.20 14.68 7.35
CA ASP A 437 -6.55 15.31 8.50
C ASP A 437 -7.54 15.50 9.65
N PHE A 438 -8.80 15.79 9.35
CA PHE A 438 -9.87 15.82 10.35
C PHE A 438 -10.04 14.46 11.03
N TYR A 439 -10.19 13.35 10.28
CA TYR A 439 -10.36 12.02 10.87
C TYR A 439 -9.12 11.54 11.63
N ILE A 440 -7.91 11.83 11.13
CA ILE A 440 -6.64 11.47 11.78
C ILE A 440 -6.44 12.29 13.07
N GLN A 441 -6.57 13.62 13.02
CA GLN A 441 -6.37 14.46 14.21
C GLN A 441 -7.47 14.24 15.25
N TRP A 442 -8.69 13.90 14.83
CA TRP A 442 -9.74 13.46 15.74
C TRP A 442 -9.35 12.17 16.47
N PHE A 443 -8.81 11.20 15.74
CA PHE A 443 -8.36 9.93 16.32
C PHE A 443 -7.19 10.13 17.29
N LEU A 444 -6.19 10.93 16.90
CA LEU A 444 -5.03 11.26 17.73
C LEU A 444 -5.40 12.11 18.96
N ALA A 445 -6.50 12.88 18.90
CA ALA A 445 -7.02 13.60 20.05
C ALA A 445 -7.81 12.67 20.99
N PHE A 446 -8.81 11.94 20.49
CA PHE A 446 -9.81 11.30 21.36
C PHE A 446 -9.59 9.80 21.58
N MET A 447 -9.02 9.08 20.61
CA MET A 447 -8.82 7.61 20.68
C MET A 447 -7.42 7.21 21.16
N THR A 448 -6.59 8.19 21.54
CA THR A 448 -5.21 7.95 22.02
C THR A 448 -5.16 8.01 23.55
N PRO A 449 -4.85 6.90 24.26
CA PRO A 449 -4.78 6.89 25.72
C PRO A 449 -3.52 7.62 26.22
N ASP A 450 -3.72 8.65 27.05
CA ASP A 450 -2.62 9.38 27.69
C ASP A 450 -2.07 8.56 28.86
N LYS A 451 -0.82 8.10 28.74
CA LYS A 451 -0.14 7.25 29.74
C LYS A 451 -0.06 7.85 31.16
N ASN A 452 -0.27 9.17 31.30
CA ASN A 452 -0.17 9.88 32.58
C ASN A 452 -1.54 10.29 33.16
N LYS A 453 -2.66 9.84 32.57
CA LYS A 453 -4.02 10.26 32.95
C LYS A 453 -4.99 9.07 32.93
N PRO A 454 -6.11 9.12 33.69
CA PRO A 454 -7.16 8.11 33.55
C PRO A 454 -7.70 8.09 32.11
N SER A 455 -8.11 6.91 31.62
CA SER A 455 -8.74 6.77 30.32
C SER A 455 -9.98 7.66 30.23
N MET A 456 -10.18 8.29 29.07
CA MET A 456 -11.34 9.16 28.80
C MET A 456 -12.65 8.37 28.62
N PHE A 457 -12.53 7.07 28.32
CA PHE A 457 -13.61 6.12 28.03
C PHE A 457 -13.33 4.75 28.68
N ASP A 458 -14.38 3.96 28.88
CA ASP A 458 -14.23 2.50 29.02
C ASP A 458 -14.08 1.81 27.64
N ASP A 459 -13.81 0.50 27.64
CA ASP A 459 -13.59 -0.27 26.41
C ASP A 459 -14.84 -0.34 25.51
N ASP A 460 -16.06 -0.20 26.04
CA ASP A 460 -17.30 -0.29 25.25
C ASP A 460 -17.70 1.06 24.65
N GLU A 461 -17.51 2.16 25.39
CA GLU A 461 -17.53 3.52 24.82
C GLU A 461 -16.48 3.68 23.72
N PHE A 462 -15.25 3.16 23.92
CA PHE A 462 -14.19 3.17 22.90
C PHE A 462 -14.61 2.38 21.65
N LYS A 463 -15.14 1.15 21.80
CA LYS A 463 -15.61 0.33 20.67
C LYS A 463 -16.71 1.02 19.88
N GLU A 464 -17.67 1.68 20.54
CA GLU A 464 -18.76 2.37 19.85
C GLU A 464 -18.27 3.63 19.10
N LEU A 465 -17.40 4.44 19.72
CA LEU A 465 -16.78 5.59 19.07
C LEU A 465 -15.91 5.17 17.88
N LEU A 466 -15.11 4.11 18.04
CA LEU A 466 -14.33 3.51 16.97
C LEU A 466 -15.24 3.03 15.83
N LYS A 467 -16.31 2.30 16.13
CA LYS A 467 -17.28 1.80 15.14
C LYS A 467 -17.94 2.93 14.35
N VAL A 468 -18.24 4.07 14.96
CA VAL A 468 -18.82 5.22 14.25
C VAL A 468 -17.76 6.00 13.46
N TRP A 469 -16.53 6.11 13.96
CA TRP A 469 -15.39 6.66 13.21
C TRP A 469 -15.09 5.83 11.96
N THR A 470 -14.95 4.51 12.10
CA THR A 470 -14.74 3.60 10.97
C THR A 470 -15.91 3.63 10.00
N THR A 471 -17.16 3.66 10.49
CA THR A 471 -18.35 3.82 9.63
C THR A 471 -18.32 5.12 8.82
N CYS A 472 -17.91 6.25 9.41
CA CYS A 472 -17.82 7.52 8.68
C CYS A 472 -16.73 7.50 7.60
N VAL A 473 -15.60 6.84 7.87
CA VAL A 473 -14.50 6.65 6.92
C VAL A 473 -14.85 5.60 5.83
N ALA A 474 -15.59 4.54 6.17
CA ALA A 474 -15.94 3.41 5.30
C ALA A 474 -16.64 3.82 3.99
N HIS A 475 -17.45 4.88 4.04
CA HIS A 475 -18.21 5.38 2.89
C HIS A 475 -17.34 6.07 1.83
N ARG A 476 -16.04 6.28 2.09
CA ARG A 476 -15.12 7.02 1.22
C ARG A 476 -13.79 6.27 1.01
N PRO A 477 -13.66 5.50 -0.09
CA PRO A 477 -12.43 4.79 -0.46
C PRO A 477 -11.18 5.69 -0.52
N ASP A 478 -11.34 6.96 -0.89
CA ASP A 478 -10.25 7.94 -0.99
C ASP A 478 -9.69 8.35 0.39
N LEU A 479 -10.51 8.32 1.44
CA LEU A 479 -10.08 8.55 2.82
C LEU A 479 -9.37 7.32 3.37
N ILE A 480 -9.93 6.12 3.16
CA ILE A 480 -9.38 4.86 3.68
C ILE A 480 -7.94 4.64 3.18
N VAL A 481 -7.69 4.78 1.87
CA VAL A 481 -6.34 4.60 1.30
C VAL A 481 -5.32 5.56 1.90
N LYS A 482 -5.72 6.79 2.26
CA LYS A 482 -4.84 7.78 2.89
C LYS A 482 -4.65 7.49 4.39
N ILE A 483 -5.70 7.05 5.09
CA ILE A 483 -5.64 6.66 6.50
C ILE A 483 -4.79 5.40 6.70
N ILE A 484 -4.80 4.44 5.75
CA ILE A 484 -3.92 3.26 5.79
C ILE A 484 -2.43 3.66 5.68
N LYS A 485 -2.09 4.72 4.94
CA LYS A 485 -0.69 5.21 4.88
C LYS A 485 -0.20 5.72 6.23
N GLU A 486 -1.08 6.40 6.96
CA GLU A 486 -0.80 6.93 8.31
C GLU A 486 -1.09 5.91 9.43
N ILE A 487 -1.44 4.66 9.12
CA ILE A 487 -1.84 3.66 10.12
C ILE A 487 -0.72 3.36 11.13
N ASN A 488 0.54 3.48 10.71
CA ASN A 488 1.70 3.34 11.59
C ASN A 488 1.64 4.40 12.71
N VAL A 489 1.31 5.66 12.38
CA VAL A 489 1.17 6.76 13.34
C VAL A 489 0.01 6.49 14.30
N LEU A 490 -1.13 6.04 13.78
CA LEU A 490 -2.32 5.72 14.59
C LEU A 490 -2.06 4.56 15.56
N ILE A 491 -1.45 3.45 15.10
CA ILE A 491 -1.11 2.31 15.95
C ILE A 491 -0.04 2.70 16.99
N SER A 492 1.00 3.44 16.60
CA SER A 492 2.04 3.91 17.54
C SER A 492 1.51 4.89 18.59
N ALA A 493 0.44 5.64 18.29
CA ALA A 493 -0.22 6.50 19.27
C ALA A 493 -0.98 5.66 20.34
N ILE A 494 -1.75 4.65 19.92
CA ILE A 494 -2.44 3.74 20.85
C ILE A 494 -1.46 2.90 21.68
N GLY A 495 -0.37 2.45 21.05
CA GLY A 495 0.62 1.57 21.66
C GLY A 495 0.02 0.21 22.04
N ASP A 496 0.36 -0.28 23.24
CA ASP A 496 -0.05 -1.59 23.76
C ASP A 496 -1.31 -1.54 24.65
N HIS A 497 -2.18 -0.54 24.47
CA HIS A 497 -3.50 -0.50 25.11
C HIS A 497 -4.36 -1.71 24.64
N PRO A 498 -5.23 -2.32 25.47
CA PRO A 498 -6.04 -3.48 25.08
C PRO A 498 -6.85 -3.26 23.78
N CYS A 499 -7.44 -2.07 23.62
CA CYS A 499 -8.15 -1.68 22.40
C CYS A 499 -7.29 -1.60 21.12
N SER A 500 -5.96 -1.70 21.20
CA SER A 500 -5.05 -1.67 20.04
C SER A 500 -5.32 -2.83 19.07
N SER A 501 -5.61 -4.02 19.58
CA SER A 501 -6.00 -5.17 18.75
C SER A 501 -7.32 -4.92 18.02
N HIS A 502 -8.38 -4.50 18.74
CA HIS A 502 -9.67 -4.18 18.13
C HIS A 502 -9.58 -3.06 17.07
N PHE A 503 -8.71 -2.07 17.27
CA PHE A 503 -8.43 -1.06 16.25
C PHE A 503 -7.78 -1.67 14.99
N ILE A 504 -6.76 -2.51 15.18
CA ILE A 504 -6.06 -3.20 14.08
C ILE A 504 -7.04 -4.10 13.31
N GLU A 505 -7.81 -4.94 14.01
CA GLU A 505 -8.86 -5.78 13.46
C GLU A 505 -9.83 -4.94 12.61
N HIS A 506 -10.47 -3.91 13.18
CA HIS A 506 -11.40 -3.05 12.42
C HIS A 506 -10.77 -2.33 11.23
N MET A 507 -9.49 -1.94 11.30
CA MET A 507 -8.80 -1.31 10.17
C MET A 507 -8.41 -2.30 9.08
N VAL A 508 -8.12 -3.56 9.42
CA VAL A 508 -7.98 -4.65 8.46
C VAL A 508 -9.33 -4.95 7.80
N ASP A 509 -10.43 -5.04 8.57
CA ASP A 509 -11.78 -5.26 8.04
C ASP A 509 -12.20 -4.21 7.01
N LEU A 510 -11.90 -2.93 7.27
CA LEU A 510 -12.13 -1.85 6.30
C LEU A 510 -11.38 -2.04 4.98
N CYS A 511 -10.20 -2.68 4.99
CA CYS A 511 -9.47 -2.99 3.76
C CYS A 511 -10.25 -4.00 2.90
N PHE A 512 -10.87 -5.02 3.52
CA PHE A 512 -11.61 -6.08 2.83
C PHE A 512 -13.06 -5.70 2.48
N GLN A 513 -13.64 -4.68 3.12
CA GLN A 513 -14.95 -4.12 2.73
C GLN A 513 -14.90 -3.33 1.40
N LEU A 514 -13.72 -3.01 0.88
CA LEU A 514 -13.55 -2.29 -0.38
C LEU A 514 -13.51 -3.23 -1.60
N LYS A 515 -14.26 -2.87 -2.65
CA LYS A 515 -14.50 -3.64 -3.90
C LYS A 515 -13.29 -4.23 -4.66
N SER A 516 -12.06 -3.90 -4.27
CA SER A 516 -10.84 -4.36 -4.94
C SER A 516 -9.69 -4.25 -3.94
N ILE A 517 -9.39 -5.33 -3.22
CA ILE A 517 -8.35 -5.36 -2.17
C ILE A 517 -6.94 -5.09 -2.75
N ILE A 518 -6.69 -5.55 -3.97
CA ILE A 518 -5.41 -5.53 -4.67
C ILE A 518 -4.90 -4.10 -4.89
N GLU A 519 -5.76 -3.18 -5.34
CA GLU A 519 -5.44 -1.75 -5.45
C GLU A 519 -4.98 -1.13 -4.12
N LYS A 520 -5.47 -1.63 -2.97
CA LYS A 520 -5.18 -1.06 -1.65
C LYS A 520 -3.88 -1.65 -1.10
N ILE A 521 -3.53 -2.88 -1.48
CA ILE A 521 -2.19 -3.42 -1.32
C ILE A 521 -1.20 -2.50 -2.06
N GLU A 522 -1.34 -2.39 -3.39
CA GLU A 522 -0.51 -1.55 -4.27
C GLU A 522 -0.38 -0.10 -3.77
N GLN A 523 -1.51 0.56 -3.46
CA GLN A 523 -1.52 1.98 -3.14
C GLN A 523 -1.18 2.31 -1.68
N SER A 524 -1.32 1.39 -0.71
CA SER A 524 -1.24 1.72 0.72
C SER A 524 -0.69 0.66 1.66
N VAL A 525 -1.12 -0.61 1.62
CA VAL A 525 -0.71 -1.61 2.64
C VAL A 525 0.79 -1.91 2.59
N LEU A 526 1.41 -1.82 1.40
CA LEU A 526 2.86 -1.98 1.23
C LEU A 526 3.72 -0.93 1.95
N LEU A 527 3.13 0.15 2.45
CA LEU A 527 3.79 1.20 3.22
C LEU A 527 3.62 1.01 4.74
N VAL A 528 2.84 0.01 5.17
CA VAL A 528 2.61 -0.31 6.58
C VAL A 528 3.80 -1.08 7.14
N GLN A 529 4.24 -0.70 8.34
CA GLN A 529 5.41 -1.26 9.02
C GLN A 529 5.03 -2.00 10.32
N SER A 530 3.83 -1.78 10.86
CA SER A 530 3.33 -2.43 12.08
C SER A 530 3.19 -3.95 11.92
N PRO A 531 3.99 -4.79 12.60
CA PRO A 531 3.91 -6.24 12.44
C PRO A 531 2.58 -6.84 12.91
N LYS A 532 1.95 -6.22 13.93
CA LYS A 532 0.61 -6.61 14.41
C LYS A 532 -0.44 -6.46 13.29
N PHE A 533 -0.42 -5.35 12.56
CA PHE A 533 -1.33 -5.10 11.44
C PHE A 533 -1.05 -6.02 10.25
N LEU A 534 0.23 -6.19 9.87
CA LEU A 534 0.61 -7.04 8.76
C LEU A 534 0.26 -8.52 9.00
N ASN A 535 0.36 -9.00 10.25
CA ASN A 535 -0.05 -10.35 10.61
C ASN A 535 -1.57 -10.55 10.56
N GLU A 536 -2.36 -9.61 11.10
CA GLU A 536 -3.82 -9.68 11.03
C GLU A 536 -4.33 -9.56 9.58
N PHE A 537 -3.69 -8.69 8.78
CA PHE A 537 -3.97 -8.60 7.34
C PHE A 537 -3.70 -9.92 6.62
N LYS A 538 -2.58 -10.61 6.90
CA LYS A 538 -2.28 -11.94 6.33
C LYS A 538 -3.35 -12.97 6.70
N LEU A 539 -3.72 -13.05 7.97
CA LEU A 539 -4.76 -13.98 8.46
C LEU A 539 -6.10 -13.76 7.73
N LYS A 540 -6.51 -12.49 7.60
CA LYS A 540 -7.76 -12.12 6.92
C LYS A 540 -7.67 -12.26 5.40
N TYR A 541 -6.49 -12.06 4.80
CA TYR A 541 -6.24 -12.30 3.38
C TYR A 541 -6.32 -13.79 3.02
N LYS A 542 -5.71 -14.68 3.83
CA LYS A 542 -5.84 -16.13 3.64
C LYS A 542 -7.31 -16.56 3.75
N THR A 543 -8.00 -16.10 4.80
CA THR A 543 -9.40 -16.45 5.09
C THR A 543 -10.39 -15.95 4.03
N ASN A 544 -10.29 -14.69 3.60
CA ASN A 544 -11.28 -14.04 2.73
C ASN A 544 -10.92 -14.06 1.24
N VAL A 545 -9.65 -14.28 0.87
CA VAL A 545 -9.18 -14.23 -0.51
C VAL A 545 -8.59 -15.56 -0.94
N LEU A 546 -7.54 -16.08 -0.28
CA LEU A 546 -6.87 -17.30 -0.75
C LEU A 546 -7.80 -18.52 -0.68
N ASN A 547 -8.52 -18.72 0.42
CA ASN A 547 -9.50 -19.80 0.56
C ASN A 547 -10.60 -19.76 -0.51
N ALA A 548 -11.02 -18.57 -0.94
CA ALA A 548 -12.05 -18.40 -1.97
C ALA A 548 -11.57 -18.79 -3.37
N TYR A 549 -10.25 -18.81 -3.60
CA TYR A 549 -9.62 -19.18 -4.88
C TYR A 549 -8.82 -20.49 -4.81
N GLN A 550 -8.82 -21.21 -3.67
CA GLN A 550 -7.86 -22.29 -3.35
C GLN A 550 -7.67 -23.31 -4.49
N ASN A 551 -8.76 -23.80 -5.08
CA ASN A 551 -8.75 -24.78 -6.18
C ASN A 551 -8.24 -24.22 -7.53
N SER A 552 -8.11 -22.90 -7.66
CA SER A 552 -7.79 -22.16 -8.88
C SER A 552 -6.50 -21.32 -8.77
N LEU A 553 -5.78 -21.36 -7.65
CA LEU A 553 -4.57 -20.55 -7.43
C LEU A 553 -3.47 -20.80 -8.48
N LYS A 554 -3.41 -22.01 -9.06
CA LYS A 554 -2.53 -22.37 -10.19
C LYS A 554 -2.88 -21.68 -11.51
N GLU A 555 -4.12 -21.20 -11.69
CA GLU A 555 -4.62 -20.62 -12.95
C GLU A 555 -4.08 -19.20 -13.18
N LEU A 556 -2.77 -19.06 -13.39
CA LEU A 556 -2.14 -17.75 -13.62
C LEU A 556 -2.61 -17.09 -14.94
N THR A 557 -3.29 -17.82 -15.83
CA THR A 557 -3.97 -17.30 -17.02
C THR A 557 -5.22 -16.45 -16.68
N ASN A 558 -5.83 -16.68 -15.52
CA ASN A 558 -7.01 -15.95 -15.04
C ASN A 558 -6.61 -14.55 -14.49
N PRO A 559 -7.16 -13.44 -15.02
CA PRO A 559 -6.75 -12.08 -14.61
C PRO A 559 -7.20 -11.68 -13.19
N ILE A 560 -8.19 -12.36 -12.59
CA ILE A 560 -8.63 -12.10 -11.22
C ILE A 560 -7.99 -13.04 -10.17
N ASN A 561 -7.10 -13.94 -10.59
CA ASN A 561 -6.36 -14.81 -9.69
C ASN A 561 -5.50 -13.98 -8.70
N PRO A 562 -5.64 -14.18 -7.38
CA PRO A 562 -4.97 -13.34 -6.38
C PRO A 562 -3.45 -13.50 -6.38
N LEU A 563 -2.91 -14.70 -6.65
CA LEU A 563 -1.47 -14.93 -6.76
C LEU A 563 -0.88 -14.19 -7.98
N ARG A 564 -1.53 -14.26 -9.14
CA ARG A 564 -1.15 -13.48 -10.34
C ARG A 564 -1.12 -11.98 -10.06
N LEU A 565 -2.10 -11.47 -9.31
CA LEU A 565 -2.19 -10.05 -8.98
C LEU A 565 -1.11 -9.61 -7.97
N LEU A 566 -0.76 -10.44 -6.98
CA LEU A 566 0.40 -10.21 -6.11
C LEU A 566 1.72 -10.20 -6.90
N MET A 567 1.91 -11.17 -7.82
CA MET A 567 3.07 -11.20 -8.72
C MET A 567 3.20 -9.93 -9.57
N HIS A 568 2.08 -9.37 -10.07
CA HIS A 568 2.11 -8.13 -10.85
C HIS A 568 2.61 -6.94 -10.02
N ILE A 569 2.10 -6.78 -8.80
CA ILE A 569 2.54 -5.75 -7.86
C ILE A 569 4.02 -5.96 -7.47
N ASP A 570 4.46 -7.21 -7.33
CA ASP A 570 5.85 -7.53 -6.95
C ASP A 570 6.84 -7.09 -8.06
N VAL A 571 6.48 -7.29 -9.33
CA VAL A 571 7.20 -6.72 -10.48
C VAL A 571 7.23 -5.19 -10.43
N GLN A 572 6.10 -4.52 -10.15
CA GLN A 572 6.05 -3.05 -10.01
C GLN A 572 6.99 -2.54 -8.91
N THR A 573 7.03 -3.21 -7.75
CA THR A 573 7.91 -2.87 -6.62
C THR A 573 9.38 -3.29 -6.83
N LYS A 574 9.73 -3.80 -8.02
CA LYS A 574 11.06 -4.33 -8.36
C LYS A 574 11.54 -5.42 -7.39
N TYR A 575 10.60 -6.23 -6.91
CA TYR A 575 10.83 -7.32 -5.96
C TYR A 575 11.34 -6.88 -4.57
N GLN A 576 11.19 -5.61 -4.19
CA GLN A 576 11.81 -5.06 -2.97
C GLN A 576 10.95 -5.17 -1.70
N ASN A 577 9.65 -5.46 -1.80
CA ASN A 577 8.77 -5.50 -0.64
C ASN A 577 8.71 -6.90 0.02
N ALA A 578 9.20 -7.01 1.26
CA ALA A 578 9.23 -8.30 1.98
C ALA A 578 7.83 -8.85 2.31
N PHE A 579 6.91 -7.99 2.78
CA PHE A 579 5.54 -8.38 3.12
C PHE A 579 4.76 -8.92 1.92
N LEU A 580 4.99 -8.36 0.72
CA LEU A 580 4.40 -8.87 -0.51
C LEU A 580 4.89 -10.28 -0.86
N ARG A 581 6.16 -10.59 -0.59
CA ARG A 581 6.68 -11.96 -0.72
C ARG A 581 6.08 -12.90 0.31
N GLU A 582 5.84 -12.46 1.55
CA GLU A 582 5.12 -13.27 2.56
C GLU A 582 3.70 -13.62 2.10
N LEU A 583 3.00 -12.69 1.43
CA LEU A 583 1.67 -12.97 0.83
C LEU A 583 1.76 -13.94 -0.35
N ILE A 584 2.85 -13.92 -1.13
CA ILE A 584 3.09 -14.85 -2.23
C ILE A 584 3.46 -16.24 -1.68
N GLU A 585 4.27 -16.33 -0.63
CA GLU A 585 4.58 -17.59 0.08
C GLU A 585 3.30 -18.22 0.61
N MET A 586 2.49 -17.45 1.33
CA MET A 586 1.21 -17.88 1.91
C MET A 586 0.20 -18.34 0.86
N ALA A 587 0.24 -17.74 -0.33
CA ALA A 587 -0.55 -18.18 -1.49
C ALA A 587 0.00 -19.45 -2.15
N CYS A 588 1.27 -19.81 -1.91
CA CYS A 588 1.89 -21.06 -2.39
C CYS A 588 1.77 -22.21 -1.37
N GLU A 589 1.70 -21.93 -0.07
CA GLU A 589 1.48 -22.94 0.99
C GLU A 589 0.28 -23.85 0.71
N ASP A 590 -0.81 -23.28 0.19
CA ASP A 590 -2.06 -24.00 -0.09
C ASP A 590 -2.05 -24.72 -1.45
N ILE A 591 -1.01 -24.54 -2.27
CA ILE A 591 -0.88 -25.14 -3.61
C ILE A 591 -0.11 -26.45 -3.52
N LYS A 592 -0.83 -27.56 -3.69
CA LYS A 592 -0.23 -28.89 -3.86
C LYS A 592 0.24 -29.06 -5.30
N ILE A 593 1.52 -29.38 -5.49
CA ILE A 593 2.09 -29.89 -6.74
C ILE A 593 2.63 -31.28 -6.43
N ASP A 594 2.27 -32.27 -7.25
CA ASP A 594 2.82 -33.62 -7.15
C ASP A 594 3.95 -33.86 -8.17
N ASP A 595 4.64 -34.99 -8.01
CA ASP A 595 5.82 -35.30 -8.81
C ASP A 595 5.44 -35.66 -10.28
N GLU A 596 4.21 -36.10 -10.52
CA GLU A 596 3.71 -36.37 -11.88
C GLU A 596 3.40 -35.05 -12.61
N GLU A 597 2.78 -34.07 -11.95
CA GLU A 597 2.57 -32.72 -12.47
C GLU A 597 3.89 -32.03 -12.83
N ILE A 598 4.92 -32.13 -11.96
CA ILE A 598 6.26 -31.59 -12.22
C ILE A 598 6.86 -32.17 -13.50
N LEU A 599 6.83 -33.48 -13.68
CA LEU A 599 7.39 -34.11 -14.88
C LEU A 599 6.51 -33.89 -16.10
N GLN A 600 5.19 -33.84 -15.97
CA GLN A 600 4.26 -33.54 -17.07
C GLN A 600 4.50 -32.13 -17.63
N ASP A 601 4.50 -31.12 -16.77
CA ASP A 601 4.61 -29.71 -17.14
C ASP A 601 6.00 -29.28 -17.62
N LEU A 602 7.07 -29.98 -17.19
CA LEU A 602 8.46 -29.56 -17.42
C LEU A 602 9.28 -30.55 -18.24
N PHE A 603 8.78 -31.76 -18.46
CA PHE A 603 9.42 -32.76 -19.31
C PHE A 603 8.47 -33.37 -20.36
N TYR A 604 7.36 -34.03 -20.03
CA TYR A 604 6.58 -34.72 -21.06
C TYR A 604 5.83 -33.77 -22.01
N LYS A 605 5.35 -32.62 -21.51
CA LYS A 605 4.66 -31.57 -22.28
C LYS A 605 5.12 -30.17 -21.84
N PRO A 606 6.39 -29.77 -22.11
CA PRO A 606 6.99 -28.62 -21.46
C PRO A 606 6.42 -27.29 -21.98
N ASP A 607 5.61 -26.60 -21.17
CA ASP A 607 4.96 -25.34 -21.53
C ASP A 607 5.45 -24.17 -20.67
N SER A 608 5.78 -23.07 -21.35
CA SER A 608 6.06 -21.75 -20.80
C SER A 608 4.93 -21.13 -19.96
N GLN A 609 3.69 -21.58 -20.13
CA GLN A 609 2.52 -21.08 -19.41
C GLN A 609 2.11 -21.95 -18.22
N SER A 610 2.78 -23.09 -17.98
CA SER A 610 2.45 -23.98 -16.87
C SER A 610 2.79 -23.34 -15.51
N PHE A 611 2.06 -23.72 -14.46
CA PHE A 611 2.27 -23.14 -13.13
C PHE A 611 3.68 -23.44 -12.61
N THR A 612 4.15 -24.66 -12.79
CA THR A 612 5.50 -25.10 -12.42
C THR A 612 6.59 -24.33 -13.18
N CYS A 613 6.38 -24.00 -14.46
CA CYS A 613 7.33 -23.20 -15.24
C CYS A 613 7.39 -21.75 -14.74
N PHE A 614 6.23 -21.14 -14.43
CA PHE A 614 6.17 -19.83 -13.78
C PHE A 614 6.91 -19.84 -12.43
N VAL A 615 6.72 -20.87 -11.61
CA VAL A 615 7.42 -21.03 -10.31
C VAL A 615 8.94 -21.10 -10.48
N LEU A 616 9.47 -21.79 -11.49
CA LEU A 616 10.92 -21.89 -11.69
C LEU A 616 11.57 -20.56 -12.13
N PHE A 617 10.91 -19.80 -13.01
CA PHE A 617 11.54 -18.69 -13.73
C PHE A 617 11.03 -17.28 -13.38
N HIS A 618 9.82 -17.11 -12.84
CA HIS A 618 9.32 -15.79 -12.47
C HIS A 618 9.98 -15.30 -11.17
N SER A 619 10.53 -14.08 -11.17
CA SER A 619 11.41 -13.60 -10.10
C SER A 619 10.75 -13.53 -8.71
N SER A 620 9.42 -13.38 -8.65
CA SER A 620 8.65 -13.43 -7.40
C SER A 620 8.80 -14.74 -6.62
N PHE A 621 8.97 -15.88 -7.31
CA PHE A 621 9.11 -17.18 -6.68
C PHE A 621 10.57 -17.50 -6.28
N ARG A 622 11.53 -16.59 -6.54
CA ARG A 622 12.97 -16.87 -6.36
C ARG A 622 13.35 -17.27 -4.92
N THR A 623 12.60 -16.82 -3.92
CA THR A 623 12.81 -17.16 -2.50
C THR A 623 11.74 -18.10 -1.93
N VAL A 624 10.83 -18.63 -2.74
CA VAL A 624 9.65 -19.38 -2.28
C VAL A 624 9.94 -20.87 -2.18
N HIS A 625 9.49 -21.52 -1.10
CA HIS A 625 9.80 -22.93 -0.83
C HIS A 625 9.35 -23.88 -1.95
N ILE A 626 8.20 -23.60 -2.57
CA ILE A 626 7.66 -24.40 -3.68
C ILE A 626 8.60 -24.41 -4.91
N ARG A 627 9.42 -23.37 -5.11
CA ARG A 627 10.43 -23.33 -6.18
C ARG A 627 11.60 -24.26 -5.87
N GLN A 628 12.04 -24.31 -4.61
CA GLN A 628 13.11 -25.22 -4.22
C GLN A 628 12.62 -26.68 -4.30
N TYR A 629 11.38 -26.96 -3.90
CA TYR A 629 10.76 -28.29 -4.05
C TYR A 629 10.82 -28.81 -5.49
N ILE A 630 10.40 -28.01 -6.49
CA ILE A 630 10.47 -28.41 -7.90
C ILE A 630 11.92 -28.67 -8.34
N ILE A 631 12.86 -27.81 -7.93
CA ILE A 631 14.29 -27.98 -8.25
C ILE A 631 14.84 -29.28 -7.65
N ASP A 632 14.54 -29.59 -6.39
CA ASP A 632 15.00 -30.80 -5.70
C ASP A 632 14.41 -32.07 -6.34
N ARG A 633 13.16 -32.03 -6.79
CA ARG A 633 12.54 -33.14 -7.54
C ARG A 633 13.18 -33.35 -8.91
N LEU A 634 13.44 -32.27 -9.67
CA LEU A 634 14.12 -32.36 -10.96
C LEU A 634 15.59 -32.81 -10.83
N LEU A 635 16.28 -32.38 -9.75
CA LEU A 635 17.62 -32.90 -9.41
C LEU A 635 17.56 -34.40 -9.12
N THR A 636 16.60 -34.85 -8.32
CA THR A 636 16.37 -36.27 -8.01
C THR A 636 16.11 -37.09 -9.29
N GLN A 637 15.27 -36.58 -10.20
CA GLN A 637 15.01 -37.23 -11.49
C GLN A 637 16.27 -37.26 -12.37
N SER A 638 17.06 -36.18 -12.42
CA SER A 638 18.30 -36.14 -13.22
C SER A 638 19.32 -37.17 -12.74
N ILE A 639 19.46 -37.38 -11.43
CA ILE A 639 20.33 -38.41 -10.83
C ILE A 639 19.80 -39.80 -11.16
N SER A 640 18.49 -40.04 -11.04
CA SER A 640 17.85 -41.30 -11.42
C SER A 640 18.11 -41.67 -12.89
N TRP A 641 18.06 -40.70 -13.80
CA TRP A 641 18.40 -40.89 -15.21
C TRP A 641 19.92 -41.05 -15.46
N GLU A 642 20.80 -40.35 -14.72
CA GLU A 642 22.26 -40.57 -14.78
C GLU A 642 22.60 -42.02 -14.40
N ASP A 643 22.09 -42.49 -13.26
CA ASP A 643 22.42 -43.79 -12.66
C ASP A 643 21.71 -44.96 -13.36
N ILE A 644 20.38 -44.93 -13.40
CA ILE A 644 19.54 -46.07 -13.83
C ILE A 644 19.26 -46.02 -15.35
N GLY A 645 19.19 -44.81 -15.92
CA GLY A 645 18.84 -44.55 -17.32
C GLY A 645 17.38 -44.11 -17.51
N MET A 646 17.02 -43.81 -18.76
CA MET A 646 15.68 -43.31 -19.14
C MET A 646 14.78 -44.43 -19.71
N ARG A 647 13.46 -44.25 -19.62
CA ARG A 647 12.46 -45.09 -20.29
C ARG A 647 12.30 -44.73 -21.77
N TRP A 648 11.67 -45.60 -22.54
CA TRP A 648 11.43 -45.35 -23.97
C TRP A 648 10.44 -44.20 -24.22
N ASP A 649 9.38 -44.09 -23.43
CA ASP A 649 8.39 -43.01 -23.54
C ASP A 649 9.00 -41.63 -23.24
N GLU A 650 9.96 -41.56 -22.30
CA GLU A 650 10.73 -40.35 -22.01
C GLU A 650 11.59 -39.90 -23.19
N LEU A 651 12.29 -40.82 -23.85
CA LEU A 651 13.07 -40.55 -25.07
C LEU A 651 12.17 -40.17 -26.26
N LEU A 652 11.01 -40.83 -26.39
CA LEU A 652 10.02 -40.55 -27.43
C LEU A 652 9.43 -39.14 -27.26
N ALA A 653 9.14 -38.72 -26.02
CA ALA A 653 8.67 -37.37 -25.72
C ALA A 653 9.67 -36.31 -26.19
N TRP A 654 10.95 -36.42 -25.79
CA TRP A 654 12.00 -35.47 -26.18
C TRP A 654 12.20 -35.37 -27.71
N ARG A 655 12.17 -36.51 -28.40
CA ARG A 655 12.24 -36.59 -29.86
C ARG A 655 11.08 -35.84 -30.52
N ASN A 656 9.89 -35.96 -29.96
CA ASN A 656 8.64 -35.41 -30.50
C ASN A 656 8.33 -33.96 -30.06
N TYR A 657 9.17 -33.33 -29.22
CA TYR A 657 8.97 -31.92 -28.85
C TYR A 657 8.91 -30.99 -30.06
N THR A 658 7.92 -30.10 -30.03
CA THR A 658 7.90 -28.89 -30.87
C THR A 658 9.07 -27.95 -30.54
N ASN A 659 9.39 -27.02 -31.45
CA ASN A 659 10.44 -26.02 -31.22
C ASN A 659 10.21 -25.17 -29.96
N GLN A 660 8.95 -24.88 -29.59
CA GLN A 660 8.62 -24.15 -28.37
C GLN A 660 8.88 -25.00 -27.12
N GLN A 661 8.39 -26.24 -27.10
CA GLN A 661 8.64 -27.20 -26.01
C GLN A 661 10.12 -27.43 -25.77
N ARG A 662 10.93 -27.59 -26.84
CA ARG A 662 12.38 -27.75 -26.73
C ARG A 662 13.08 -26.51 -26.14
N VAL A 663 12.60 -25.29 -26.43
CA VAL A 663 13.11 -24.06 -25.79
C VAL A 663 12.75 -24.00 -24.29
N VAL A 664 11.58 -24.50 -23.87
CA VAL A 664 11.20 -24.58 -22.45
C VAL A 664 12.03 -25.63 -21.72
N ALA A 665 12.10 -26.86 -22.25
CA ALA A 665 12.89 -27.94 -21.66
C ALA A 665 14.37 -27.56 -21.53
N ASN A 666 14.97 -26.96 -22.56
CA ASN A 666 16.37 -26.55 -22.51
C ASN A 666 16.63 -25.46 -21.44
N LYS A 667 15.66 -24.59 -21.14
CA LYS A 667 15.77 -23.64 -20.01
C LYS A 667 15.68 -24.35 -18.66
N VAL A 668 14.79 -25.33 -18.50
CA VAL A 668 14.66 -26.14 -17.28
C VAL A 668 15.98 -26.86 -16.99
N TRP A 669 16.53 -27.60 -17.96
CA TRP A 669 17.74 -28.37 -17.74
C TRP A 669 19.02 -27.52 -17.67
N ALA A 670 19.03 -26.31 -18.25
CA ALA A 670 20.07 -25.32 -17.99
C ALA A 670 20.06 -24.82 -16.53
N LEU A 671 18.88 -24.53 -15.96
CA LEU A 671 18.73 -24.16 -14.54
C LEU A 671 19.17 -25.31 -13.61
N ILE A 672 18.79 -26.55 -13.91
CA ILE A 672 19.22 -27.72 -13.12
C ILE A 672 20.74 -27.93 -13.21
N ARG A 673 21.37 -27.72 -14.38
CA ARG A 673 22.84 -27.70 -14.50
C ARG A 673 23.46 -26.63 -13.62
N GLU A 674 22.96 -25.39 -13.67
CA GLU A 674 23.46 -24.26 -12.86
C GLU A 674 23.38 -24.55 -11.36
N VAL A 675 22.25 -25.08 -10.86
CA VAL A 675 22.08 -25.38 -9.43
C VAL A 675 22.91 -26.60 -8.99
N SER A 676 22.96 -27.67 -9.79
CA SER A 676 23.60 -28.93 -9.41
C SER A 676 25.11 -28.83 -9.18
N SER A 677 25.78 -27.81 -9.73
CA SER A 677 27.24 -27.71 -9.85
C SER A 677 27.93 -28.90 -10.55
N LYS A 678 27.15 -29.84 -11.13
CA LYS A 678 27.61 -30.93 -11.99
C LYS A 678 27.45 -30.52 -13.46
N GLN A 679 28.27 -31.08 -14.35
CA GLN A 679 28.08 -30.94 -15.79
C GLN A 679 27.05 -31.95 -16.33
N PHE A 680 25.80 -31.84 -15.86
CA PHE A 680 24.68 -32.67 -16.34
C PHE A 680 24.29 -32.25 -17.78
N GLU A 681 24.53 -33.15 -18.73
CA GLU A 681 24.28 -32.94 -20.16
C GLU A 681 23.12 -33.83 -20.64
N ILE A 682 21.88 -33.36 -20.43
CA ILE A 682 20.68 -34.15 -20.78
C ILE A 682 20.65 -34.57 -22.25
N ASP A 683 21.05 -33.70 -23.19
CA ASP A 683 21.16 -34.06 -24.62
C ASP A 683 22.11 -35.24 -24.86
N LYS A 684 23.24 -35.28 -24.14
CA LYS A 684 24.24 -36.35 -24.24
C LYS A 684 23.71 -37.66 -23.66
N LEU A 685 22.99 -37.59 -22.53
CA LEU A 685 22.33 -38.74 -21.93
C LEU A 685 21.23 -39.29 -22.85
N ILE A 686 20.35 -38.43 -23.36
CA ILE A 686 19.25 -38.79 -24.27
C ILE A 686 19.80 -39.40 -25.57
N ASN A 687 20.83 -38.82 -26.17
CA ASN A 687 21.49 -39.41 -27.34
C ASN A 687 22.08 -40.80 -27.01
N THR A 688 22.79 -40.91 -25.88
CA THR A 688 23.42 -42.17 -25.45
C THR A 688 22.40 -43.29 -25.18
N GLU A 689 21.25 -42.98 -24.55
CA GLU A 689 20.20 -43.97 -24.32
C GLU A 689 19.37 -44.25 -25.60
N ASN A 690 19.15 -43.23 -26.45
CA ASN A 690 18.54 -43.44 -27.76
C ASN A 690 19.39 -44.38 -28.63
N ASP A 691 20.71 -44.21 -28.70
CA ASP A 691 21.57 -45.04 -29.54
C ASP A 691 21.56 -46.51 -29.09
N LYS A 692 21.62 -46.76 -27.77
CA LYS A 692 21.40 -48.10 -27.18
C LYS A 692 20.03 -48.66 -27.56
N MET A 693 18.98 -47.83 -27.55
CA MET A 693 17.63 -48.23 -27.92
C MET A 693 17.51 -48.53 -29.43
N GLN A 694 18.14 -47.74 -30.30
CA GLN A 694 18.15 -47.99 -31.74
C GLN A 694 18.90 -49.29 -32.09
N GLU A 695 19.97 -49.66 -31.37
CA GLU A 695 20.59 -50.97 -31.55
C GLU A 695 19.65 -52.11 -31.13
N LYS A 696 18.98 -52.00 -29.98
CA LYS A 696 18.03 -53.02 -29.51
C LYS A 696 16.80 -53.16 -30.43
N LEU A 697 16.29 -52.05 -30.98
CA LEU A 697 15.23 -52.08 -31.99
C LEU A 697 15.70 -52.76 -33.28
N LYS A 698 16.92 -52.48 -33.77
CA LYS A 698 17.49 -53.18 -34.93
C LYS A 698 17.61 -54.69 -34.71
N ILE A 699 17.99 -55.13 -33.50
CA ILE A 699 18.04 -56.56 -33.14
C ILE A 699 16.68 -57.24 -33.32
N ILE A 700 15.60 -56.57 -32.89
CA ILE A 700 14.22 -57.06 -33.04
C ILE A 700 13.70 -56.95 -34.49
N GLU A 701 14.26 -56.07 -35.33
CA GLU A 701 13.96 -56.02 -36.76
C GLU A 701 14.66 -57.14 -37.55
N ILE A 702 15.98 -57.30 -37.37
CA ILE A 702 16.78 -58.19 -38.22
C ILE A 702 16.61 -59.67 -37.88
N ILE A 703 16.49 -60.03 -36.60
CA ILE A 703 16.49 -61.45 -36.18
C ILE A 703 15.21 -62.17 -36.64
N PRO A 704 13.97 -61.67 -36.42
CA PRO A 704 12.76 -62.34 -36.91
C PRO A 704 12.77 -62.56 -38.43
N SER A 705 13.28 -61.58 -39.20
CA SER A 705 13.46 -61.70 -40.64
C SER A 705 14.42 -62.83 -41.01
N CYS A 706 15.55 -62.96 -40.31
CA CYS A 706 16.47 -64.08 -40.49
C CYS A 706 15.86 -65.43 -40.05
N LEU A 707 15.13 -65.48 -38.93
CA LEU A 707 14.42 -66.68 -38.48
C LEU A 707 13.34 -67.13 -39.49
N ASP A 708 12.68 -66.19 -40.19
CA ASP A 708 11.77 -66.54 -41.28
C ASP A 708 12.50 -67.06 -42.52
N ILE A 709 13.57 -66.39 -42.95
CA ILE A 709 14.25 -66.70 -44.22
C ILE A 709 15.14 -67.94 -44.12
N TYR A 710 15.79 -68.19 -42.98
CA TYR A 710 16.74 -69.29 -42.79
C TYR A 710 16.18 -70.46 -41.94
N CYS A 711 15.30 -70.19 -40.96
CA CYS A 711 14.89 -71.20 -39.98
C CYS A 711 13.48 -71.77 -40.16
N SER A 712 12.87 -71.62 -41.34
CA SER A 712 11.44 -71.97 -41.56
C SER A 712 11.01 -73.41 -41.24
N ASN A 713 11.94 -74.36 -41.10
CA ASN A 713 11.66 -75.75 -40.74
C ASN A 713 12.07 -76.13 -39.30
N ALA A 714 12.56 -75.19 -38.49
CA ALA A 714 13.00 -75.46 -37.12
C ALA A 714 11.85 -75.31 -36.11
N PRO A 715 11.71 -76.20 -35.10
CA PRO A 715 10.57 -76.19 -34.18
C PRO A 715 10.70 -75.10 -33.11
N ASP A 716 11.92 -74.71 -32.74
CA ASP A 716 12.28 -73.64 -31.80
C ASP A 716 12.07 -72.22 -32.38
N LYS A 717 11.74 -72.11 -33.68
CA LYS A 717 11.51 -70.84 -34.37
C LYS A 717 10.45 -69.96 -33.69
N GLN A 718 9.38 -70.56 -33.18
CA GLN A 718 8.32 -69.80 -32.53
C GLN A 718 8.75 -69.32 -31.13
N ASP A 719 9.44 -70.16 -30.36
CA ASP A 719 9.94 -69.82 -29.03
C ASP A 719 10.85 -68.57 -29.08
N TYR A 720 11.74 -68.51 -30.08
CA TYR A 720 12.58 -67.33 -30.31
C TYR A 720 11.79 -66.10 -30.78
N LYS A 721 10.74 -66.27 -31.58
CA LYS A 721 9.85 -65.15 -31.98
C LYS A 721 9.05 -64.60 -30.80
N ASP A 722 8.49 -65.47 -29.96
CA ASP A 722 7.73 -65.07 -28.77
C ASP A 722 8.66 -64.40 -27.75
N LEU A 723 9.88 -64.89 -27.59
CA LEU A 723 10.89 -64.26 -26.73
C LEU A 723 11.34 -62.89 -27.28
N LEU A 724 11.52 -62.72 -28.59
CA LEU A 724 11.76 -61.42 -29.23
C LEU A 724 10.57 -60.46 -29.06
N GLN A 725 9.33 -60.94 -29.21
CA GLN A 725 8.13 -60.15 -28.96
C GLN A 725 8.02 -59.73 -27.48
N ASN A 726 8.43 -60.58 -26.53
CA ASN A 726 8.48 -60.24 -25.12
C ASN A 726 9.54 -59.16 -24.81
N ILE A 727 10.69 -59.17 -25.48
CA ILE A 727 11.67 -58.06 -25.39
C ILE A 727 11.04 -56.77 -25.95
N ALA A 728 10.39 -56.84 -27.12
CA ALA A 728 9.73 -55.70 -27.77
C ALA A 728 8.67 -55.05 -26.87
N ASN A 729 7.78 -55.88 -26.29
CA ASN A 729 6.77 -55.45 -25.33
C ASN A 729 7.41 -54.81 -24.08
N SER A 730 8.56 -55.34 -23.64
CA SER A 730 9.22 -54.83 -22.44
C SER A 730 9.83 -53.44 -22.60
N PHE A 731 10.10 -52.98 -23.83
CA PHE A 731 10.53 -51.61 -24.09
C PHE A 731 9.47 -50.55 -23.74
N THR A 732 8.18 -50.91 -23.71
CA THR A 732 7.09 -49.94 -23.52
C THR A 732 7.02 -49.40 -22.09
N GLU A 733 7.49 -50.18 -21.10
CA GLU A 733 7.37 -49.85 -19.67
C GLU A 733 8.71 -49.77 -18.92
N LYS A 734 9.78 -50.36 -19.46
CA LYS A 734 11.07 -50.47 -18.77
C LYS A 734 12.08 -49.40 -19.19
N ILE A 735 13.04 -49.17 -18.29
CA ILE A 735 14.21 -48.33 -18.53
C ILE A 735 15.10 -49.00 -19.60
N VAL A 736 15.57 -48.23 -20.58
CA VAL A 736 16.31 -48.74 -21.76
C VAL A 736 17.55 -49.54 -21.36
N ARG A 737 18.24 -49.18 -20.27
CA ARG A 737 19.40 -49.93 -19.75
C ARG A 737 19.03 -51.31 -19.24
N THR A 738 17.88 -51.48 -18.58
CA THR A 738 17.52 -52.70 -17.85
C THR A 738 16.90 -53.78 -18.73
N VAL A 739 16.47 -53.45 -19.95
CA VAL A 739 16.09 -54.44 -20.96
C VAL A 739 17.33 -55.08 -21.57
N ALA A 740 17.84 -56.14 -20.95
CA ALA A 740 18.88 -56.99 -21.52
C ALA A 740 18.36 -57.74 -22.75
N ILE A 741 19.22 -57.95 -23.75
CA ILE A 741 19.02 -59.00 -24.75
C ILE A 741 19.46 -60.31 -24.09
N PRO A 742 18.61 -61.35 -24.01
CA PRO A 742 19.00 -62.64 -23.45
C PRO A 742 20.10 -63.30 -24.30
N ASN A 743 20.99 -64.08 -23.68
CA ASN A 743 22.13 -64.72 -24.36
C ASN A 743 21.66 -65.63 -25.51
N GLU A 744 20.48 -66.23 -25.35
CA GLU A 744 19.78 -67.06 -26.31
C GLU A 744 19.39 -66.32 -27.60
N ILE A 745 19.33 -64.99 -27.56
CA ILE A 745 19.16 -64.09 -28.72
C ILE A 745 20.49 -63.46 -29.14
N ASP A 746 21.35 -63.09 -28.18
CA ASP A 746 22.62 -62.40 -28.46
C ASP A 746 23.53 -63.24 -29.37
N GLN A 747 23.53 -64.58 -29.21
CA GLN A 747 24.20 -65.52 -30.11
C GLN A 747 23.81 -65.37 -31.60
N PHE A 748 22.59 -64.93 -31.91
CA PHE A 748 22.15 -64.68 -33.29
C PHE A 748 22.57 -63.31 -33.81
N VAL A 749 22.91 -62.35 -32.95
CA VAL A 749 23.13 -60.94 -33.36
C VAL A 749 24.27 -60.80 -34.38
N PRO A 750 25.45 -61.46 -34.25
CA PRO A 750 26.50 -61.39 -35.26
C PRO A 750 26.06 -61.98 -36.60
N ILE A 751 25.47 -63.17 -36.59
CA ILE A 751 25.03 -63.89 -37.78
C ILE A 751 23.91 -63.12 -38.49
N ALA A 752 22.93 -62.59 -37.75
CA ALA A 752 21.84 -61.81 -38.31
C ALA A 752 22.32 -60.46 -38.87
N LYS A 753 23.23 -59.75 -38.19
CA LYS A 753 23.87 -58.53 -38.73
C LYS A 753 24.61 -58.80 -40.05
N ARG A 754 25.17 -60.01 -40.23
CA ARG A 754 25.87 -60.43 -41.46
C ARG A 754 24.93 -60.93 -42.57
N LEU A 755 23.94 -61.77 -42.27
CA LEU A 755 23.08 -62.44 -43.26
C LEU A 755 21.82 -61.65 -43.64
N HIS A 756 21.40 -60.67 -42.84
CA HIS A 756 20.18 -59.89 -43.12
C HIS A 756 20.27 -59.02 -44.39
N PRO A 757 21.36 -58.28 -44.70
CA PRO A 757 21.45 -57.46 -45.90
C PRO A 757 21.23 -58.26 -47.19
N TYR A 758 21.83 -59.45 -47.26
CA TYR A 758 21.78 -60.34 -48.42
C TYR A 758 20.51 -61.19 -48.49
N SER A 759 19.65 -61.14 -47.47
CA SER A 759 18.46 -62.02 -47.33
C SER A 759 17.43 -61.90 -48.46
N LYS A 760 17.48 -60.83 -49.26
CA LYS A 760 16.64 -60.58 -50.44
C LYS A 760 17.32 -60.88 -51.78
N SER A 761 18.60 -61.25 -51.80
CA SER A 761 19.34 -61.59 -53.02
C SER A 761 18.86 -62.93 -53.60
N THR A 762 18.46 -62.90 -54.87
CA THR A 762 18.10 -64.10 -55.66
C THR A 762 19.32 -65.00 -55.83
N VAL A 763 20.49 -64.40 -56.09
CA VAL A 763 21.76 -65.12 -56.28
C VAL A 763 22.15 -65.88 -55.01
N TRP A 764 22.15 -65.22 -53.86
CA TRP A 764 22.41 -65.86 -52.57
C TRP A 764 21.37 -66.95 -52.27
N HIS A 765 20.08 -66.67 -52.48
CA HIS A 765 19.01 -67.64 -52.25
C HIS A 765 19.18 -68.91 -53.10
N LEU A 766 19.51 -68.76 -54.38
CA LEU A 766 19.74 -69.88 -55.29
C LEU A 766 21.02 -70.64 -54.94
N PHE A 767 22.11 -69.96 -54.59
CA PHE A 767 23.36 -70.60 -54.14
C PHE A 767 23.12 -71.49 -52.92
N ARG A 768 22.43 -70.95 -51.90
CA ARG A 768 22.03 -71.66 -50.67
C ARG A 768 21.16 -72.90 -50.93
N GLN A 769 20.48 -72.99 -52.07
CA GLN A 769 19.66 -74.13 -52.46
C GLN A 769 20.41 -75.21 -53.26
N GLN A 770 21.67 -75.00 -53.63
CA GLN A 770 22.45 -76.00 -54.38
C GLN A 770 22.94 -77.13 -53.46
N PRO A 771 22.96 -78.40 -53.92
CA PRO A 771 23.57 -79.49 -53.18
C PRO A 771 25.08 -79.26 -52.99
N LEU A 772 25.52 -79.16 -51.73
CA LEU A 772 26.92 -78.98 -51.32
C LEU A 772 27.89 -80.08 -51.83
N THR A 773 27.36 -81.18 -52.40
CA THR A 773 28.12 -82.28 -53.03
C THR A 773 28.83 -81.91 -54.34
N LEU A 774 28.82 -80.65 -54.78
CA LEU A 774 29.46 -80.18 -56.00
C LEU A 774 30.73 -79.31 -55.78
N LEU A 775 31.08 -78.95 -54.54
CA LEU A 775 32.37 -78.28 -54.28
C LEU A 775 33.53 -79.30 -54.23
N PRO A 776 34.72 -78.94 -54.75
CA PRO A 776 35.93 -79.76 -54.61
C PRO A 776 36.30 -80.02 -53.14
N SER A 777 36.76 -81.23 -52.85
CA SER A 777 36.93 -81.74 -51.48
C SER A 777 38.06 -81.06 -50.69
N ALA A 778 37.74 -80.61 -49.47
CA ALA A 778 38.65 -80.80 -48.34
C ALA A 778 38.40 -82.20 -47.73
N THR A 779 39.46 -82.88 -47.31
CA THR A 779 39.43 -84.30 -46.92
C THR A 779 39.11 -84.54 -45.44
N ASP A 780 38.53 -85.71 -45.16
CA ASP A 780 38.40 -86.37 -43.84
C ASP A 780 37.67 -85.58 -42.74
N THR A 781 36.54 -86.06 -42.25
CA THR A 781 36.62 -87.20 -41.31
C THR A 781 35.34 -88.05 -41.27
N ASN A 782 35.50 -89.35 -40.99
CA ASN A 782 34.38 -90.23 -40.66
C ASN A 782 33.87 -89.95 -39.25
N VAL A 783 32.76 -89.21 -39.11
CA VAL A 783 31.97 -89.16 -37.88
C VAL A 783 30.54 -89.61 -38.18
N LYS A 784 30.08 -90.66 -37.49
CA LYS A 784 28.65 -91.00 -37.43
C LYS A 784 27.99 -90.10 -36.40
N GLU A 785 27.72 -88.86 -36.78
CA GLU A 785 26.90 -87.98 -35.96
C GLU A 785 25.45 -88.47 -36.04
N THR A 786 24.82 -88.64 -34.88
CA THR A 786 23.36 -88.64 -34.79
C THR A 786 22.85 -87.31 -35.32
N PRO A 787 21.74 -87.26 -36.07
CA PRO A 787 21.20 -85.99 -36.55
C PRO A 787 20.80 -85.14 -35.35
N ASP A 788 21.60 -84.10 -35.07
CA ASP A 788 21.28 -83.12 -34.04
C ASP A 788 19.91 -82.49 -34.32
N PRO A 789 19.16 -82.09 -33.28
CA PRO A 789 17.89 -81.42 -33.46
C PRO A 789 18.07 -80.17 -34.31
N ILE A 790 17.27 -80.04 -35.36
CA ILE A 790 17.31 -78.91 -36.31
C ILE A 790 16.85 -77.65 -35.57
N THR A 791 17.79 -76.94 -34.97
CA THR A 791 17.56 -75.69 -34.22
C THR A 791 17.78 -74.47 -35.12
N CYS A 792 17.19 -73.35 -34.73
CA CYS A 792 17.45 -72.05 -35.35
C CYS A 792 18.94 -71.68 -35.30
N HIS A 793 19.64 -72.02 -34.22
CA HIS A 793 21.08 -71.78 -34.09
C HIS A 793 21.91 -72.66 -35.02
N GLY A 794 21.57 -73.94 -35.15
CA GLY A 794 22.19 -74.84 -36.13
C GLY A 794 22.02 -74.33 -37.56
N LEU A 795 20.79 -74.00 -37.95
CA LEU A 795 20.47 -73.51 -39.30
C LEU A 795 21.12 -72.16 -39.63
N LEU A 796 21.12 -71.19 -38.70
CA LEU A 796 21.78 -69.90 -38.92
C LEU A 796 23.32 -70.05 -38.98
N THR A 797 23.90 -70.88 -38.13
CA THR A 797 25.36 -71.18 -38.20
C THR A 797 25.73 -71.90 -39.50
N GLN A 798 24.87 -72.80 -39.99
CA GLN A 798 25.06 -73.45 -41.30
C GLN A 798 24.90 -72.45 -42.45
N ALA A 799 23.93 -71.54 -42.38
CA ALA A 799 23.75 -70.49 -43.37
C ALA A 799 24.94 -69.53 -43.42
N ASP A 800 25.53 -69.18 -42.27
CA ASP A 800 26.71 -68.31 -42.17
C ASP A 800 27.96 -68.99 -42.79
N LYS A 801 28.20 -70.27 -42.47
CA LYS A 801 29.25 -71.08 -43.11
C LYS A 801 29.03 -71.25 -44.62
N THR A 802 27.78 -71.33 -45.07
CA THR A 802 27.44 -71.38 -46.50
C THR A 802 27.67 -70.01 -47.17
N PHE A 803 27.50 -68.93 -46.41
CA PHE A 803 27.78 -67.57 -46.85
C PHE A 803 29.28 -67.27 -46.92
N ASP A 804 30.11 -67.87 -46.04
CA ASP A 804 31.58 -67.87 -46.21
C ASP A 804 31.99 -68.48 -47.54
N LEU A 805 31.44 -69.64 -47.90
CA LEU A 805 31.71 -70.31 -49.19
C LEU A 805 31.24 -69.45 -50.38
N PHE A 806 30.05 -68.86 -50.27
CA PHE A 806 29.51 -67.95 -51.29
C PHE A 806 30.40 -66.72 -51.50
N ALA A 807 30.78 -66.02 -50.42
CA ALA A 807 31.64 -64.85 -50.46
C ALA A 807 33.05 -65.19 -50.96
N ALA A 808 33.60 -66.35 -50.57
CA ALA A 808 34.88 -66.84 -51.06
C ALA A 808 34.83 -67.14 -52.57
N GLN A 809 33.77 -67.76 -53.07
CA GLN A 809 33.59 -68.00 -54.51
C GLN A 809 33.38 -66.70 -55.29
N LEU A 810 32.59 -65.77 -54.76
CA LEU A 810 32.40 -64.42 -55.33
C LEU A 810 33.76 -63.70 -55.45
N ASN A 811 34.55 -63.72 -54.38
CA ASN A 811 35.87 -63.08 -54.34
C ASN A 811 36.93 -63.78 -55.19
N ASP A 812 36.94 -65.12 -55.28
CA ASP A 812 37.82 -65.84 -56.21
C ASP A 812 37.48 -65.48 -57.66
N THR A 813 36.18 -65.41 -57.98
CA THR A 813 35.71 -64.98 -59.31
C THR A 813 36.18 -63.54 -59.61
N CYS A 814 36.08 -62.63 -58.64
CA CYS A 814 36.62 -61.26 -58.73
C CYS A 814 38.15 -61.22 -58.86
N THR A 815 38.88 -62.06 -58.15
CA THR A 815 40.35 -62.08 -58.18
C THR A 815 40.87 -62.60 -59.52
N ASN A 816 40.26 -63.66 -60.04
CA ASN A 816 40.62 -64.33 -61.29
C ASN A 816 39.86 -63.78 -62.51
N TRP A 817 39.25 -62.58 -62.42
CA TRP A 817 38.32 -62.05 -63.42
C TRP A 817 38.87 -62.05 -64.84
N LYS A 818 40.18 -61.83 -64.97
CA LYS A 818 40.89 -61.75 -66.26
C LYS A 818 41.06 -63.08 -66.98
N THR A 819 41.14 -64.17 -66.24
CA THR A 819 41.47 -65.51 -66.77
C THR A 819 40.26 -66.43 -66.78
N LEU A 820 39.26 -66.17 -65.94
CA LEU A 820 37.99 -66.89 -65.96
C LEU A 820 37.16 -66.56 -67.21
N SER A 821 36.50 -67.59 -67.74
CA SER A 821 35.54 -67.46 -68.83
C SER A 821 34.25 -66.78 -68.35
N VAL A 822 33.62 -65.99 -69.22
CA VAL A 822 32.40 -65.24 -68.89
C VAL A 822 31.21 -66.16 -68.57
N SER A 823 31.25 -67.44 -68.97
CA SER A 823 30.36 -68.49 -68.48
C SER A 823 30.27 -68.56 -66.96
N SER A 824 31.40 -68.40 -66.26
CA SER A 824 31.48 -68.51 -64.80
C SER A 824 30.78 -67.33 -64.11
N TRP A 825 30.99 -66.13 -64.66
CA TRP A 825 30.28 -64.92 -64.26
C TRP A 825 28.77 -65.02 -64.49
N ILE A 826 28.34 -65.49 -65.66
CA ILE A 826 26.92 -65.70 -65.98
C ILE A 826 26.30 -66.77 -65.06
N HIS A 827 27.06 -67.78 -64.64
CA HIS A 827 26.55 -68.83 -63.75
C HIS A 827 26.22 -68.31 -62.35
N LEU A 828 26.94 -67.30 -61.85
CA LEU A 828 26.60 -66.63 -60.59
C LEU A 828 25.27 -65.85 -60.67
N PHE A 829 24.91 -65.35 -61.85
CA PHE A 829 23.68 -64.57 -62.09
C PHE A 829 22.72 -65.29 -63.08
N PRO A 830 22.09 -66.41 -62.66
CA PRO A 830 21.34 -67.27 -63.57
C PRO A 830 20.03 -66.66 -64.11
N ASP A 831 19.43 -65.70 -63.41
CA ASP A 831 18.27 -64.93 -63.91
C ASP A 831 18.69 -63.52 -64.31
N LYS A 832 18.71 -63.27 -65.63
CA LYS A 832 19.05 -61.97 -66.22
C LYS A 832 18.23 -60.79 -65.66
N ARG A 833 17.01 -61.03 -65.16
CA ARG A 833 16.08 -59.99 -64.73
C ARG A 833 16.42 -59.36 -63.38
N TYR A 834 17.22 -60.05 -62.56
CA TYR A 834 17.59 -59.59 -61.23
C TYR A 834 19.05 -59.13 -61.13
N ILE A 835 19.82 -59.16 -62.22
CA ILE A 835 21.25 -58.78 -62.26
C ILE A 835 21.53 -57.45 -61.54
N ASP A 836 20.89 -56.34 -61.92
CA ASP A 836 21.13 -55.03 -61.29
C ASP A 836 20.75 -55.00 -59.80
N TYR A 837 19.70 -55.73 -59.43
CA TYR A 837 19.17 -55.79 -58.07
C TYR A 837 20.09 -56.62 -57.15
N ASP A 838 20.52 -57.79 -57.62
CA ASP A 838 21.47 -58.66 -56.94
C ASP A 838 22.86 -58.01 -56.87
N LEU A 839 23.34 -57.37 -57.93
CA LEU A 839 24.59 -56.58 -57.89
C LEU A 839 24.53 -55.48 -56.83
N GLY A 840 23.45 -54.71 -56.75
CA GLY A 840 23.28 -53.66 -55.74
C GLY A 840 23.18 -54.17 -54.30
N ILE A 841 22.80 -55.45 -54.09
CA ILE A 841 22.82 -56.10 -52.78
C ILE A 841 24.21 -56.70 -52.47
N LEU A 842 24.92 -57.19 -53.49
CA LEU A 842 26.21 -57.87 -53.37
C LEU A 842 27.42 -56.94 -53.45
N GLU A 843 27.25 -55.68 -53.86
CA GLU A 843 28.30 -54.65 -53.94
C GLU A 843 29.23 -54.57 -52.69
N PRO A 844 28.74 -54.69 -51.43
CA PRO A 844 29.61 -54.70 -50.24
C PRO A 844 30.52 -55.93 -50.09
N LEU A 845 30.36 -56.95 -50.93
CA LEU A 845 31.19 -58.17 -50.99
C LEU A 845 32.15 -58.18 -52.19
N LEU A 846 32.01 -57.22 -53.12
CA LEU A 846 32.79 -57.15 -54.35
C LEU A 846 33.98 -56.20 -54.18
N ASP A 847 35.09 -56.50 -54.85
CA ASP A 847 36.20 -55.56 -54.93
C ASP A 847 35.79 -54.33 -55.76
N ALA A 848 35.96 -53.13 -55.20
CA ALA A 848 35.50 -51.88 -55.79
C ALA A 848 36.15 -51.53 -57.15
N VAL A 849 37.28 -52.14 -57.50
CA VAL A 849 37.92 -52.03 -58.84
C VAL A 849 37.27 -53.00 -59.83
N VAL A 850 36.74 -54.14 -59.35
CA VAL A 850 36.12 -55.18 -60.18
C VAL A 850 34.60 -54.96 -60.35
N THR A 851 33.90 -54.36 -59.39
CA THR A 851 32.45 -54.07 -59.49
C THR A 851 32.04 -53.35 -60.80
N PRO A 852 32.75 -52.29 -61.27
CA PRO A 852 32.39 -51.64 -62.54
C PRO A 852 32.62 -52.53 -63.77
N ILE A 853 33.67 -53.36 -63.73
CA ILE A 853 34.05 -54.29 -64.80
C ILE A 853 33.01 -55.41 -64.90
N LEU A 854 32.64 -56.01 -63.77
CA LEU A 854 31.58 -57.00 -63.65
C LEU A 854 30.25 -56.43 -64.15
N LYS A 855 29.90 -55.20 -63.73
CA LYS A 855 28.71 -54.53 -64.23
C LYS A 855 28.73 -54.39 -65.74
N GLN A 856 29.80 -53.86 -66.34
CA GLN A 856 29.87 -53.70 -67.80
C GLN A 856 29.78 -55.03 -68.58
N ILE A 857 30.33 -56.12 -68.04
CA ILE A 857 30.19 -57.47 -68.63
C ILE A 857 28.74 -57.96 -68.55
N LEU A 858 28.06 -57.74 -67.43
CA LEU A 858 26.67 -58.17 -67.23
C LEU A 858 25.64 -57.27 -67.95
N ASP A 859 25.88 -55.96 -68.05
CA ASP A 859 25.12 -54.99 -68.85
C ASP A 859 25.19 -55.37 -70.35
N PHE A 860 26.37 -55.76 -70.84
CA PHE A 860 26.50 -56.35 -72.18
C PHE A 860 25.71 -57.66 -72.26
N TRP A 861 25.82 -58.55 -71.27
CA TRP A 861 25.19 -59.87 -71.33
C TRP A 861 23.65 -59.82 -71.28
N THR A 862 23.07 -58.85 -70.58
CA THR A 862 21.63 -58.57 -70.66
C THR A 862 21.27 -57.91 -71.99
N GLY A 863 22.04 -56.92 -72.43
CA GLY A 863 21.79 -56.14 -73.65
C GLY A 863 22.18 -56.76 -74.99
N ARG A 864 22.86 -57.92 -75.02
CA ARG A 864 23.56 -58.47 -76.21
C ARG A 864 22.73 -58.46 -77.50
N GLU A 865 21.47 -58.87 -77.45
CA GLU A 865 20.62 -58.95 -78.66
C GLU A 865 20.37 -57.56 -79.27
N ASN A 866 20.13 -56.54 -78.43
CA ASN A 866 20.01 -55.14 -78.87
C ASN A 866 21.35 -54.61 -79.42
N LEU A 867 22.47 -55.02 -78.83
CA LEU A 867 23.80 -54.64 -79.28
C LEU A 867 24.17 -55.29 -80.64
N MET A 868 23.78 -56.54 -80.86
CA MET A 868 23.91 -57.20 -82.17
C MET A 868 23.07 -56.47 -83.24
N CYS A 869 21.82 -56.13 -82.92
CA CYS A 869 20.96 -55.34 -83.80
C CYS A 869 21.54 -53.94 -84.09
N LEU A 870 22.21 -53.32 -83.10
CA LEU A 870 22.93 -52.05 -83.27
C LEU A 870 24.14 -52.19 -84.19
N CYS A 871 25.02 -53.17 -83.99
CA CYS A 871 26.18 -53.39 -84.86
C CYS A 871 25.74 -53.68 -86.31
N GLN A 872 24.79 -54.60 -86.49
CA GLN A 872 24.22 -54.91 -87.81
C GLN A 872 23.45 -53.72 -88.41
N GLY A 873 22.81 -52.88 -87.59
CA GLY A 873 22.15 -51.65 -88.00
C GLY A 873 23.12 -50.58 -88.50
N ILE A 874 24.27 -50.41 -87.83
CA ILE A 874 25.36 -49.54 -88.30
C ILE A 874 25.88 -50.05 -89.65
N VAL A 875 26.16 -51.34 -89.78
CA VAL A 875 26.62 -51.94 -91.05
C VAL A 875 25.61 -51.73 -92.18
N SER A 876 24.32 -51.96 -91.92
CA SER A 876 23.25 -51.82 -92.91
C SER A 876 23.08 -50.36 -93.35
N LEU A 877 23.10 -49.42 -92.41
CA LEU A 877 22.99 -47.98 -92.68
C LEU A 877 24.21 -47.43 -93.45
N LEU A 878 25.44 -47.81 -93.07
CA LEU A 878 26.65 -47.39 -93.78
C LEU A 878 26.70 -47.98 -95.20
N THR A 879 26.25 -49.22 -95.37
CA THR A 879 26.11 -49.88 -96.68
C THR A 879 25.11 -49.13 -97.58
N TYR A 880 23.93 -48.77 -97.04
CA TYR A 880 22.93 -47.96 -97.76
C TYR A 880 23.48 -46.59 -98.19
N LEU A 881 24.14 -45.88 -97.27
CA LEU A 881 24.78 -44.59 -97.51
C LEU A 881 26.06 -44.69 -98.39
N LYS A 882 26.48 -45.90 -98.78
CA LYS A 882 27.71 -46.20 -99.55
C LYS A 882 28.98 -45.65 -98.90
N VAL A 883 28.97 -45.53 -97.57
CA VAL A 883 30.14 -45.17 -96.78
C VAL A 883 30.97 -46.43 -96.58
N PRO A 884 32.26 -46.45 -96.99
CA PRO A 884 33.12 -47.60 -96.73
C PRO A 884 33.30 -47.76 -95.22
N ILE A 885 33.01 -48.94 -94.71
CA ILE A 885 33.29 -49.35 -93.33
C ILE A 885 34.78 -49.66 -93.25
N ASP A 886 35.45 -49.14 -92.23
CA ASP A 886 36.88 -49.39 -92.02
C ASP A 886 37.15 -50.76 -91.38
N ASP A 887 38.37 -51.28 -91.58
CA ASP A 887 38.77 -52.60 -91.10
C ASP A 887 38.72 -52.72 -89.56
N GLU A 888 38.95 -51.62 -88.81
CA GLU A 888 38.90 -51.64 -87.34
C GLU A 888 37.46 -51.77 -86.83
N THR A 889 36.51 -51.06 -87.47
CA THR A 889 35.06 -51.19 -87.23
C THR A 889 34.56 -52.59 -87.57
N HIS A 890 34.96 -53.15 -88.72
CA HIS A 890 34.62 -54.52 -89.08
C HIS A 890 35.15 -55.53 -88.04
N LEU A 891 36.44 -55.46 -87.70
CA LEU A 891 37.05 -56.35 -86.70
C LEU A 891 36.40 -56.22 -85.31
N LEU A 892 35.95 -55.02 -84.93
CA LEU A 892 35.25 -54.80 -83.66
C LEU A 892 33.84 -55.41 -83.66
N PHE A 893 33.07 -55.27 -84.74
CA PHE A 893 31.73 -55.87 -84.83
C PHE A 893 31.80 -57.40 -84.95
N ASP A 894 32.73 -57.93 -85.74
CA ASP A 894 33.02 -59.37 -85.80
C ASP A 894 33.43 -59.91 -84.42
N SER A 895 34.23 -59.14 -83.66
CA SER A 895 34.61 -59.51 -82.29
C SER A 895 33.41 -59.56 -81.35
N ILE A 896 32.45 -58.64 -81.46
CA ILE A 896 31.21 -58.60 -80.66
C ILE A 896 30.30 -59.78 -81.00
N GLU A 897 30.18 -60.15 -82.29
CA GLU A 897 29.46 -61.34 -82.71
C GLU A 897 30.11 -62.61 -82.13
N GLN A 898 31.44 -62.67 -82.16
CA GLN A 898 32.26 -63.77 -81.63
C GLN A 898 32.48 -63.75 -80.10
N LEU A 899 31.89 -62.80 -79.35
CA LEU A 899 31.87 -62.84 -77.88
C LEU A 899 30.89 -63.92 -77.39
N ASP A 900 31.37 -65.16 -77.29
CA ASP A 900 30.62 -66.26 -76.69
C ASP A 900 30.79 -66.31 -75.15
N LYS A 901 30.37 -67.41 -74.52
CA LYS A 901 30.54 -67.61 -73.07
C LYS A 901 31.94 -68.14 -72.69
N THR A 902 32.78 -68.53 -73.65
CA THR A 902 34.08 -69.18 -73.39
C THR A 902 35.24 -68.18 -73.37
N LYS A 903 35.10 -67.01 -74.00
CA LYS A 903 36.02 -65.87 -73.87
C LYS A 903 36.31 -65.51 -72.40
N THR A 904 37.52 -65.06 -72.13
CA THR A 904 37.93 -64.59 -70.79
C THR A 904 37.33 -63.22 -70.47
N GLY A 905 37.25 -62.87 -69.17
CA GLY A 905 36.79 -61.55 -68.75
C GLY A 905 37.68 -60.39 -69.25
N ASP A 906 39.00 -60.58 -69.43
CA ASP A 906 39.91 -59.55 -69.95
C ASP A 906 39.71 -59.34 -71.46
N ASP A 907 39.41 -60.40 -72.23
CA ASP A 907 39.03 -60.29 -73.65
C ASP A 907 37.68 -59.58 -73.82
N PHE A 908 36.69 -60.02 -73.04
CA PHE A 908 35.31 -59.53 -73.10
C PHE A 908 35.25 -58.06 -72.68
N TYR A 909 35.92 -57.68 -71.59
CA TYR A 909 36.02 -56.30 -71.13
C TYR A 909 36.61 -55.38 -72.20
N LYS A 910 37.73 -55.76 -72.86
CA LYS A 910 38.36 -54.93 -73.91
C LYS A 910 37.44 -54.68 -75.09
N VAL A 911 36.68 -55.69 -75.52
CA VAL A 911 35.71 -55.54 -76.62
C VAL A 911 34.55 -54.62 -76.19
N CYS A 912 34.03 -54.78 -74.97
CA CYS A 912 33.03 -53.87 -74.40
C CYS A 912 33.53 -52.43 -74.23
N GLU A 913 34.79 -52.25 -73.79
CA GLU A 913 35.43 -50.94 -73.60
C GLU A 913 35.66 -50.24 -74.94
N ASN A 914 36.18 -50.96 -75.94
CA ASN A 914 36.35 -50.44 -77.30
C ASN A 914 35.00 -50.05 -77.94
N PHE A 915 33.96 -50.87 -77.79
CA PHE A 915 32.62 -50.50 -78.29
C PHE A 915 32.08 -49.27 -77.56
N SER A 916 32.14 -49.23 -76.22
CA SER A 916 31.65 -48.08 -75.46
C SER A 916 32.40 -46.79 -75.81
N LYS A 917 33.72 -46.85 -75.97
CA LYS A 917 34.56 -45.73 -76.36
C LYS A 917 34.26 -45.21 -77.77
N ASN A 918 34.06 -46.10 -78.73
CA ASN A 918 33.88 -45.72 -80.14
C ASN A 918 32.42 -45.40 -80.50
N TYR A 919 31.44 -45.98 -79.78
CA TYR A 919 30.01 -45.89 -80.08
C TYR A 919 29.17 -45.42 -78.88
N SER A 920 29.05 -46.21 -77.79
CA SER A 920 28.08 -45.94 -76.71
C SER A 920 28.24 -44.57 -76.04
N ASN A 921 29.47 -44.11 -75.87
CA ASN A 921 29.81 -42.84 -75.23
C ASN A 921 29.88 -41.67 -76.23
N LYS A 922 29.84 -41.96 -77.54
CA LYS A 922 30.01 -40.98 -78.62
C LYS A 922 28.67 -40.47 -79.18
N TYR A 923 27.63 -41.30 -79.12
CA TYR A 923 26.30 -41.00 -79.67
C TYR A 923 25.22 -41.09 -78.59
N LEU A 924 24.17 -40.28 -78.73
CA LEU A 924 23.05 -40.28 -77.77
C LEU A 924 22.31 -41.64 -77.80
N PRO A 925 21.83 -42.16 -76.65
CA PRO A 925 21.10 -43.44 -76.60
C PRO A 925 19.89 -43.53 -77.53
N GLN A 926 19.23 -42.41 -77.82
CA GLN A 926 18.13 -42.32 -78.77
C GLN A 926 18.58 -42.60 -80.21
N ILE A 927 19.78 -42.12 -80.60
CA ILE A 927 20.38 -42.36 -81.92
C ILE A 927 20.79 -43.83 -82.03
N LEU A 928 21.41 -44.39 -80.99
CA LEU A 928 21.79 -45.80 -80.95
C LEU A 928 20.57 -46.73 -80.99
N ASN A 929 19.49 -46.41 -80.27
CA ASN A 929 18.23 -47.14 -80.38
C ASN A 929 17.64 -47.05 -81.80
N LEU A 930 17.63 -45.86 -82.43
CA LEU A 930 17.18 -45.70 -83.82
C LEU A 930 17.98 -46.57 -84.80
N ILE A 931 19.31 -46.63 -84.68
CA ILE A 931 20.16 -47.46 -85.54
C ILE A 931 19.97 -48.96 -85.25
N GLY A 932 19.80 -49.36 -83.98
CA GLY A 932 19.43 -50.74 -83.65
C GLY A 932 18.06 -51.14 -84.19
N ARG A 933 17.12 -50.19 -84.28
CA ARG A 933 15.81 -50.38 -84.93
C ARG A 933 15.90 -50.40 -86.45
N TYR A 934 16.91 -49.77 -87.06
CA TYR A 934 17.15 -49.84 -88.51
C TYR A 934 17.27 -51.29 -88.97
N LYS A 935 18.12 -52.13 -88.34
CA LYS A 935 18.19 -53.56 -88.71
C LYS A 935 16.91 -54.34 -88.40
N ALA A 936 16.23 -54.00 -87.30
CA ALA A 936 14.93 -54.60 -86.97
C ALA A 936 13.78 -54.14 -87.91
N SER A 937 14.04 -53.20 -88.82
CA SER A 937 13.10 -52.65 -89.80
C SER A 937 13.61 -52.77 -91.24
N ASP A 938 14.62 -53.61 -91.48
CA ASP A 938 15.33 -53.77 -92.75
C ASP A 938 14.39 -54.10 -93.94
N GLU A 939 13.40 -54.97 -93.70
CA GLU A 939 12.34 -55.27 -94.69
C GLU A 939 11.45 -54.06 -94.99
N LEU A 940 11.07 -53.29 -93.96
CA LEU A 940 10.27 -52.08 -94.11
C LEU A 940 11.06 -50.99 -94.84
N ILE A 941 12.33 -50.79 -94.49
CA ILE A 941 13.22 -49.80 -95.12
C ILE A 941 13.45 -50.17 -96.59
N THR A 942 13.71 -51.45 -96.89
CA THR A 942 13.82 -51.98 -98.26
C THR A 942 12.51 -51.76 -99.04
N PHE A 943 11.35 -51.99 -98.42
CA PHE A 943 10.06 -51.68 -99.03
C PHE A 943 9.91 -50.18 -99.32
N LEU A 944 10.19 -49.30 -98.36
CA LEU A 944 10.09 -47.84 -98.52
C LEU A 944 11.01 -47.29 -99.62
N HIS A 945 12.21 -47.84 -99.80
CA HIS A 945 13.10 -47.46 -100.91
C HIS A 945 12.67 -48.08 -102.25
N SER A 946 11.89 -49.17 -102.25
CA SER A 946 11.34 -49.76 -103.48
C SER A 946 10.13 -49.00 -104.05
N LEU A 947 9.45 -48.20 -103.23
CA LEU A 947 8.37 -47.32 -103.66
C LEU A 947 8.90 -46.19 -104.56
N ALA A 948 8.31 -46.04 -105.74
CA ALA A 948 8.51 -44.90 -106.61
C ALA A 948 7.76 -43.66 -106.08
N ALA A 949 8.16 -42.47 -106.53
CA ALA A 949 7.51 -41.21 -106.13
C ALA A 949 5.99 -41.20 -106.43
N THR A 950 5.57 -41.85 -107.53
CA THR A 950 4.17 -42.01 -107.92
C THR A 950 3.37 -42.92 -106.99
N ASP A 951 4.00 -43.81 -106.24
CA ASP A 951 3.28 -44.83 -105.46
C ASP A 951 2.65 -44.21 -104.21
N ALA A 952 3.19 -43.09 -103.73
CA ALA A 952 2.55 -42.23 -102.73
C ALA A 952 1.23 -41.65 -103.24
N ASP A 953 1.23 -41.07 -104.44
CA ASP A 953 0.04 -40.49 -105.07
C ASP A 953 -1.00 -41.58 -105.37
N ASN A 954 -0.57 -42.72 -105.93
CA ASN A 954 -1.42 -43.90 -106.20
C ASN A 954 -2.10 -44.42 -104.92
N LEU A 955 -1.39 -44.44 -103.78
CA LEU A 955 -1.94 -44.87 -102.49
C LEU A 955 -2.90 -43.83 -101.90
N LEU A 956 -2.64 -42.53 -102.06
CA LEU A 956 -3.57 -41.47 -101.64
C LEU A 956 -4.85 -41.46 -102.47
N GLU A 957 -4.75 -41.66 -103.80
CA GLU A 957 -5.90 -41.80 -104.70
C GLU A 957 -6.75 -43.03 -104.31
N ALA A 958 -6.12 -44.20 -104.12
CA ALA A 958 -6.81 -45.43 -103.71
C ALA A 958 -7.48 -45.33 -102.32
N VAL A 959 -6.88 -44.59 -101.36
CA VAL A 959 -7.48 -44.35 -100.04
C VAL A 959 -8.68 -43.40 -100.13
N ASN A 960 -8.60 -42.38 -100.99
CA ASN A 960 -9.68 -41.42 -101.24
C ASN A 960 -10.87 -42.06 -101.99
N ASP A 961 -10.61 -43.02 -102.88
CA ASP A 961 -11.65 -43.82 -103.55
C ASP A 961 -12.32 -44.85 -102.63
N TRP A 962 -11.67 -45.28 -101.54
CA TRP A 962 -12.12 -46.37 -100.65
C TRP A 962 -12.52 -45.89 -99.23
N ASP A 963 -12.82 -44.59 -99.04
CA ASP A 963 -13.34 -44.00 -97.78
C ASP A 963 -12.51 -44.38 -96.52
N GLU A 964 -11.17 -44.38 -96.64
CA GLU A 964 -10.21 -44.81 -95.60
C GLU A 964 -10.40 -46.24 -95.01
N THR A 965 -11.26 -47.07 -95.60
CA THR A 965 -11.75 -48.32 -94.97
C THR A 965 -10.69 -49.42 -94.74
N LEU A 966 -9.54 -49.33 -95.40
CA LEU A 966 -8.44 -50.30 -95.31
C LEU A 966 -7.11 -49.69 -94.81
N ILE A 967 -6.81 -48.45 -95.21
CA ILE A 967 -5.64 -47.68 -94.80
C ILE A 967 -6.10 -46.22 -94.69
N SER A 968 -5.68 -45.49 -93.64
CA SER A 968 -6.02 -44.07 -93.50
C SER A 968 -5.07 -43.18 -94.32
N THR A 969 -5.55 -42.02 -94.76
CA THR A 969 -4.76 -40.99 -95.44
C THR A 969 -3.56 -40.59 -94.58
N LYS A 970 -3.77 -40.50 -93.26
CA LYS A 970 -2.68 -40.24 -92.31
C LYS A 970 -1.62 -41.33 -92.35
N THR A 971 -1.99 -42.61 -92.43
CA THR A 971 -1.01 -43.72 -92.52
C THR A 971 -0.15 -43.61 -93.78
N VAL A 972 -0.74 -43.23 -94.93
CA VAL A 972 0.02 -43.01 -96.17
C VAL A 972 0.94 -41.78 -96.02
N LEU A 973 0.46 -40.67 -95.47
CA LEU A 973 1.27 -39.46 -95.25
C LEU A 973 2.40 -39.67 -94.23
N ASP A 974 2.15 -40.35 -93.11
CA ASP A 974 3.17 -40.73 -92.13
C ASP A 974 4.24 -41.64 -92.80
N LEU A 975 3.83 -42.55 -93.69
CA LEU A 975 4.72 -43.42 -94.45
C LEU A 975 5.56 -42.66 -95.48
N VAL A 976 4.97 -41.69 -96.18
CA VAL A 976 5.68 -40.76 -97.10
C VAL A 976 6.67 -39.90 -96.32
N LEU A 977 6.32 -39.41 -95.12
CA LEU A 977 7.23 -38.65 -94.27
C LEU A 977 8.42 -39.51 -93.80
N ILE A 978 8.21 -40.77 -93.45
CA ILE A 978 9.29 -41.71 -93.10
C ILE A 978 10.17 -41.99 -94.31
N LYS A 979 9.61 -42.22 -95.51
CA LYS A 979 10.38 -42.36 -96.75
C LYS A 979 11.22 -41.13 -97.05
N THR A 980 10.63 -39.93 -96.97
CA THR A 980 11.29 -38.63 -97.19
C THR A 980 12.36 -38.29 -96.13
N PHE A 981 12.42 -39.04 -95.03
CA PHE A 981 13.46 -38.95 -94.00
C PHE A 981 14.60 -39.98 -94.20
N LEU A 982 14.36 -41.02 -95.02
CA LEU A 982 15.32 -42.09 -95.31
C LEU A 982 16.02 -41.93 -96.68
N ASP A 983 15.32 -41.35 -97.68
CA ASP A 983 15.86 -40.99 -99.00
C ASP A 983 16.74 -39.70 -98.96
#